data_AF-A0A7C1JCU6-F1
#
_entry.id   AF-A0A7C1JCU6-F1
#
_cell.length_a   1.000
_cell.length_b   1.000
_cell.length_c   1.000
_cell.angle_alpha   90.00
_cell.angle_beta   90.00
_cell.angle_gamma   90.00
#
_symmetry.space_group_name_H-M   'P 1'
#
loop_
_entity.id
_entity.type
_entity.pdbx_description
1 polymer ?
#
loop_
_entity_poly.entity_id
_entity_poly.type
_entity_poly.pdbx_seq_one_letter_code
_entity_poly.pdbx_strand_id
1 'polypeptide(L)'
;MRWRNARKTRNWQGRWARRVVTLWTIFILLTQTGVLQAQVATSTPTLTEESEAARLDRLAAALVARMSPAERIGQLFVVTIQGRDVENNNEFIELFHRLHIGGVVLSPRYGNFSNERGVDTPRQVATLTNQLQALAYGLVLPAEQALRPVPLAPWPPREGFTILPKEKEAGAVHLPLLIGVYQTGDDLPMTALRRGFTPLPSPMALGASWNRDLVRGVGSVVGRELRAVGFNLLLGPNLDVFSLKNSNRLNALGVYSFGGDPYWVAQLGRAYIEGVHLGGGGRVATVADSFPGQGAADRIPNEEVASIQLSRSELQQNALPPFLAVTRQPSTVIDPAGDPGATDILMTSHMRYIGLQGGNGRGAPLSLAPELRTILRQEGVAEWQSRGGVIMSGPLGAPALRRYFETTNPDNFRRVAQDAFVAGNDLLYLADLSLDGSWQSQFRNIVETISTFQSLYASDQDFAVLVDEAARRVVRLKLGLYRDSIDLIAAASVLDTAETVTQPVIPLSALLVTDTDIAVLAGEERIAAEQQMGQIARSAITLLYPDPSTQTASVPPAFAPGDRILIFTDFRLQRECATCEQEPSVDPDALARIIERLYGSQSAGVIDPNNIVSKTFVELSTLLDSLEQQSAVAVGETTPIIAATATPTMAAGLLLTPTLTPSASPPIPTQPAGSTATPDSLPQATSSPPVSLDEIENSTSVADLNSKTLEAIANADWIIFAMLDVAPESAPNSTAVKRLLSDHAGLLTNQKTVVLALHAPFYLDATEMSKLTAYFGVYSKTTPFLESAIHALFRRYPPIGAPPVDVPGTRFASLAERLRPNPATQIPLQIEESDGDTLVRAGQQSETDERPVIEAGALMRMRAGPVLDMNGHPVPDGILVDFDLRYEGEDVALMLEPAPTRGGVAVREITLDRGGILRVQARAEKATSRTVNIVVLPPATPTAVPGTSMNEGPSTEAQPEDPSLIRSPAPDRVNLLTLAIALFTMTVVLSLLLILQVRVLPRSVLVHNMLWATIFGLTGYILYGLGLFPGGGWLRSNIGMLSIPIVVFIPMLLPLLWLQLRSDGR
;
A
#
# COMPACT_ATOMS: atom_id res chain seq x y z
N MET A 1 1.89 -34.33 -80.94
CA MET A 1 0.77 -33.35 -80.89
C MET A 1 0.87 -32.53 -79.60
N ARG A 2 0.57 -31.22 -79.66
CA ARG A 2 0.21 -30.35 -78.51
C ARG A 2 1.16 -30.32 -77.28
N TRP A 3 2.45 -30.11 -77.54
CA TRP A 3 3.13 -28.95 -76.92
C TRP A 3 2.67 -27.69 -77.67
N ARG A 4 1.92 -26.79 -77.02
CA ARG A 4 1.71 -25.34 -77.37
C ARG A 4 0.58 -24.74 -76.53
N ASN A 5 0.92 -23.90 -75.55
CA ASN A 5 0.25 -22.60 -75.25
C ASN A 5 0.67 -21.93 -73.92
N ALA A 6 1.50 -22.55 -73.06
CA ALA A 6 1.98 -21.95 -71.81
C ALA A 6 2.93 -20.72 -71.96
N ARG A 7 3.20 -20.23 -73.19
CA ARG A 7 4.12 -19.09 -73.46
C ARG A 7 3.43 -17.77 -73.85
N LYS A 8 2.10 -17.68 -73.90
CA LYS A 8 1.41 -16.42 -74.31
C LYS A 8 0.86 -15.55 -73.17
N THR A 9 0.72 -16.05 -71.95
CA THR A 9 0.19 -15.27 -70.80
C THR A 9 1.26 -14.45 -70.08
N ARG A 10 2.50 -14.95 -69.99
CA ARG A 10 3.63 -14.29 -69.27
C ARG A 10 4.03 -12.92 -69.85
N ASN A 11 3.80 -12.68 -71.15
CA ASN A 11 4.15 -11.42 -71.82
C ASN A 11 3.09 -10.30 -71.67
N TRP A 12 1.90 -10.58 -71.12
CA TRP A 12 0.89 -9.55 -70.87
C TRP A 12 1.09 -8.90 -69.50
N GLN A 13 1.34 -9.71 -68.46
CA GLN A 13 1.62 -9.23 -67.09
C GLN A 13 2.86 -8.32 -67.04
N GLY A 14 3.98 -8.69 -67.68
CA GLY A 14 5.20 -7.88 -67.69
C GLY A 14 5.07 -6.51 -68.38
N ARG A 15 4.10 -6.33 -69.29
CA ARG A 15 3.84 -5.04 -69.96
C ARG A 15 2.89 -4.14 -69.18
N TRP A 16 1.97 -4.71 -68.41
CA TRP A 16 1.11 -3.95 -67.50
C TRP A 16 1.87 -3.50 -66.25
N ALA A 17 2.62 -4.40 -65.62
CA ALA A 17 3.44 -4.07 -64.44
C ALA A 17 4.41 -2.91 -64.69
N ARG A 18 5.13 -2.94 -65.83
CA ARG A 18 6.02 -1.82 -66.22
C ARG A 18 5.27 -0.49 -66.41
N ARG A 19 4.09 -0.49 -67.04
CA ARG A 19 3.32 0.75 -67.24
C ARG A 19 2.79 1.34 -65.93
N VAL A 20 2.36 0.51 -64.99
CA VAL A 20 1.93 0.97 -63.66
C VAL A 20 3.12 1.55 -62.88
N VAL A 21 4.27 0.88 -62.87
CA VAL A 21 5.49 1.37 -62.20
C VAL A 21 6.00 2.67 -62.82
N THR A 22 5.97 2.82 -64.16
CA THR A 22 6.37 4.08 -64.82
C THR A 22 5.39 5.23 -64.53
N LEU A 23 4.08 4.97 -64.43
CA LEU A 23 3.12 6.01 -64.03
C LEU A 23 3.30 6.42 -62.56
N TRP A 24 3.64 5.46 -61.69
CA TRP A 24 3.94 5.74 -60.27
C TRP A 24 5.23 6.55 -60.08
N THR A 25 6.30 6.25 -60.83
CA THR A 25 7.54 7.06 -60.76
C THR A 25 7.36 8.45 -61.36
N ILE A 26 6.57 8.61 -62.42
CA ILE A 26 6.21 9.94 -62.96
C ILE A 26 5.39 10.74 -61.94
N PHE A 27 4.47 10.11 -61.21
CA PHE A 27 3.69 10.78 -60.16
C PHE A 27 4.58 11.25 -58.99
N ILE A 28 5.54 10.43 -58.55
CA ILE A 28 6.52 10.81 -57.52
C ILE A 28 7.45 11.95 -57.99
N LEU A 29 7.84 11.96 -59.26
CA LEU A 29 8.67 13.03 -59.83
C LEU A 29 7.91 14.36 -60.00
N LEU A 30 6.58 14.32 -60.22
CA LEU A 30 5.73 15.52 -60.34
C LEU A 30 5.37 16.16 -59.00
N THR A 31 5.40 15.43 -57.89
CA THR A 31 5.14 15.99 -56.55
C THR A 31 6.39 16.60 -55.88
N GLN A 32 7.59 16.36 -56.41
CA GLN A 32 8.85 16.88 -55.85
C GLN A 32 9.22 18.31 -56.28
N THR A 33 8.49 18.95 -57.21
CA THR A 33 8.80 20.30 -57.71
C THR A 33 7.88 21.39 -57.16
N GLY A 34 7.20 21.15 -56.03
CA GLY A 34 6.15 22.05 -55.49
C GLY A 34 6.37 22.58 -54.07
N VAL A 35 7.50 22.30 -53.40
CA VAL A 35 7.76 22.79 -52.03
C VAL A 35 9.21 23.29 -51.90
N LEU A 36 9.40 24.59 -52.16
CA LEU A 36 10.56 25.36 -51.71
C LEU A 36 10.03 26.67 -51.13
N GLN A 37 10.56 27.04 -49.95
CA GLN A 37 10.19 28.24 -49.16
C GLN A 37 8.82 28.23 -48.46
N ALA A 38 8.74 27.42 -47.39
CA ALA A 38 8.10 27.84 -46.14
C ALA A 38 9.02 27.47 -44.97
N GLN A 39 10.00 28.32 -44.66
CA GLN A 39 10.81 28.15 -43.46
C GLN A 39 10.01 28.62 -42.24
N VAL A 40 9.39 27.68 -41.53
CA VAL A 40 9.06 27.83 -40.11
C VAL A 40 9.78 26.72 -39.37
N ALA A 41 10.72 27.11 -38.51
CA ALA A 41 11.49 26.29 -37.57
C ALA A 41 11.47 24.77 -37.83
N THR A 42 12.35 24.30 -38.72
CA THR A 42 12.79 22.90 -38.70
C THR A 42 13.57 22.67 -37.40
N SER A 43 12.88 22.24 -36.35
CA SER A 43 13.50 21.25 -35.48
C SER A 43 13.87 20.07 -36.38
N THR A 44 15.16 19.79 -36.51
CA THR A 44 15.65 18.46 -36.87
C THR A 44 14.79 17.42 -36.16
N PRO A 45 14.46 16.27 -36.77
CA PRO A 45 13.89 15.17 -35.99
C PRO A 45 14.92 14.82 -34.92
N THR A 46 14.67 15.26 -33.69
CA THR A 46 15.35 14.72 -32.54
C THR A 46 15.12 13.22 -32.59
N LEU A 47 16.20 12.46 -32.43
CA LEU A 47 16.11 11.05 -32.08
C LEU A 47 15.07 10.97 -30.97
N THR A 48 14.02 10.17 -31.15
CA THR A 48 12.97 10.02 -30.13
C THR A 48 13.66 9.57 -28.86
N GLU A 49 13.79 10.47 -27.89
CA GLU A 49 14.52 10.18 -26.66
C GLU A 49 13.80 9.06 -25.94
N GLU A 50 14.43 7.89 -25.93
CA GLU A 50 13.91 6.73 -25.24
C GLU A 50 13.75 7.06 -23.76
N SER A 51 12.59 6.74 -23.18
CA SER A 51 12.31 7.07 -21.79
C SER A 51 13.30 6.40 -20.84
N GLU A 52 13.56 7.04 -19.69
CA GLU A 52 14.49 6.52 -18.69
C GLU A 52 14.09 5.11 -18.20
N ALA A 53 12.79 4.88 -18.01
CA ALA A 53 12.24 3.57 -17.65
C ALA A 53 12.56 2.47 -18.68
N ALA A 54 12.53 2.79 -19.98
CA ALA A 54 12.89 1.85 -21.04
C ALA A 54 14.41 1.59 -21.10
N ARG A 55 15.25 2.60 -20.80
CA ARG A 55 16.71 2.42 -20.67
C ARG A 55 17.04 1.51 -19.49
N LEU A 56 16.40 1.72 -18.34
CA LEU A 56 16.53 0.87 -17.15
C LEU A 56 16.05 -0.57 -17.42
N ASP A 57 14.99 -0.77 -18.21
CA ASP A 57 14.52 -2.10 -18.62
C ASP A 57 15.51 -2.84 -19.52
N ARG A 58 16.12 -2.13 -20.50
CA ARG A 58 17.17 -2.70 -21.35
C ARG A 58 18.44 -3.00 -20.56
N LEU A 59 18.83 -2.11 -19.65
CA LEU A 59 19.95 -2.31 -18.72
C LEU A 59 19.73 -3.56 -17.85
N ALA A 60 18.55 -3.73 -17.26
CA ALA A 60 18.21 -4.92 -16.47
C ALA A 60 18.31 -6.21 -17.31
N ALA A 61 17.75 -6.20 -18.53
CA ALA A 61 17.81 -7.35 -19.43
C ALA A 61 19.24 -7.70 -19.86
N ALA A 62 20.07 -6.70 -20.17
CA ALA A 62 21.47 -6.89 -20.54
C ALA A 62 22.32 -7.42 -19.38
N LEU A 63 22.07 -6.98 -18.14
CA LEU A 63 22.75 -7.49 -16.95
C LEU A 63 22.36 -8.95 -16.67
N VAL A 64 21.07 -9.29 -16.67
CA VAL A 64 20.63 -10.68 -16.48
C VAL A 64 21.18 -11.60 -17.58
N ALA A 65 21.26 -11.14 -18.82
CA ALA A 65 21.86 -11.92 -19.91
C ALA A 65 23.36 -12.23 -19.70
N ARG A 66 24.11 -11.37 -18.99
CA ARG A 66 25.53 -11.57 -18.65
C ARG A 66 25.74 -12.41 -17.37
N MET A 67 24.72 -12.54 -16.51
CA MET A 67 24.81 -13.31 -15.28
C MET A 67 24.94 -14.81 -15.53
N SER A 68 25.72 -15.47 -14.66
CA SER A 68 25.74 -16.94 -14.53
C SER A 68 24.39 -17.48 -14.00
N PRO A 69 24.07 -18.77 -14.19
CA PRO A 69 22.86 -19.36 -13.61
C PRO A 69 22.78 -19.18 -12.08
N ALA A 70 23.92 -19.25 -11.38
CA ALA A 70 23.98 -19.05 -9.93
C ALA A 70 23.65 -17.60 -9.55
N GLU A 71 24.22 -16.61 -10.25
CA GLU A 71 23.92 -15.19 -10.02
C GLU A 71 22.43 -14.87 -10.23
N ARG A 72 21.82 -15.38 -11.30
CA ARG A 72 20.38 -15.18 -11.60
C ARG A 72 19.49 -15.75 -10.52
N ILE A 73 19.75 -17.01 -10.14
CA ILE A 73 18.97 -17.72 -9.12
C ILE A 73 19.13 -17.09 -7.75
N GLY A 74 20.34 -16.63 -7.41
CA GLY A 74 20.59 -15.87 -6.18
C GLY A 74 19.67 -14.66 -6.03
N GLN A 75 19.38 -13.94 -7.12
CA GLN A 75 18.50 -12.75 -7.09
C GLN A 75 17.06 -13.05 -6.63
N LEU A 76 16.57 -14.29 -6.74
CA LEU A 76 15.21 -14.67 -6.35
C LEU A 76 15.03 -14.77 -4.83
N PHE A 77 16.10 -14.69 -4.03
CA PHE A 77 16.04 -14.98 -2.59
C PHE A 77 16.32 -13.76 -1.72
N VAL A 78 15.49 -13.63 -0.68
CA VAL A 78 15.76 -12.80 0.51
C VAL A 78 15.79 -13.74 1.72
N VAL A 79 16.82 -13.66 2.56
CA VAL A 79 17.02 -14.58 3.70
C VAL A 79 17.07 -13.85 5.04
N THR A 80 16.90 -14.55 6.16
CA THR A 80 17.38 -14.06 7.46
C THR A 80 18.75 -14.65 7.77
N ILE A 81 19.58 -13.92 8.54
CA ILE A 81 20.92 -14.34 8.95
C ILE A 81 21.07 -14.28 10.47
N GLN A 82 21.82 -15.20 11.06
CA GLN A 82 22.13 -15.20 12.50
C GLN A 82 23.46 -14.47 12.78
N GLY A 83 23.47 -13.59 13.77
CA GLY A 83 24.64 -12.85 14.21
C GLY A 83 24.97 -11.62 13.36
N ARG A 84 26.19 -11.06 13.59
CA ARG A 84 26.65 -9.80 12.97
C ARG A 84 28.14 -9.75 12.62
N ASP A 85 28.90 -10.81 12.88
CA ASP A 85 30.32 -10.89 12.51
C ASP A 85 30.42 -11.25 11.02
N VAL A 86 30.64 -10.26 10.16
CA VAL A 86 30.79 -10.46 8.71
C VAL A 86 32.22 -10.92 8.36
N GLU A 87 33.21 -10.60 9.19
CA GLU A 87 34.62 -10.75 8.86
C GLU A 87 35.11 -12.19 9.04
N ASN A 88 34.58 -12.90 10.05
CA ASN A 88 35.01 -14.28 10.36
C ASN A 88 33.95 -15.35 10.04
N ASN A 89 32.76 -14.97 9.53
CA ASN A 89 31.68 -15.92 9.30
C ASN A 89 31.64 -16.47 7.86
N ASN A 90 32.11 -17.72 7.71
CA ASN A 90 32.04 -18.48 6.45
C ASN A 90 30.60 -18.64 5.92
N GLU A 91 29.58 -18.66 6.79
CA GLU A 91 28.17 -18.76 6.38
C GLU A 91 27.74 -17.51 5.58
N PHE A 92 28.25 -16.32 5.94
CA PHE A 92 27.92 -15.09 5.22
C PHE A 92 28.61 -15.06 3.86
N ILE A 93 29.87 -15.52 3.78
CA ILE A 93 30.59 -15.67 2.51
C ILE A 93 29.85 -16.66 1.59
N GLU A 94 29.37 -17.78 2.13
CA GLU A 94 28.56 -18.75 1.37
C GLU A 94 27.29 -18.09 0.80
N LEU A 95 26.51 -17.41 1.64
CA LEU A 95 25.23 -16.78 1.25
C LEU A 95 25.40 -15.65 0.22
N PHE A 96 26.29 -14.70 0.48
CA PHE A 96 26.36 -13.45 -0.29
C PHE A 96 27.38 -13.48 -1.42
N HIS A 97 28.50 -14.21 -1.27
CA HIS A 97 29.53 -14.31 -2.32
C HIS A 97 29.35 -15.54 -3.21
N ARG A 98 29.02 -16.74 -2.67
CA ARG A 98 28.89 -17.96 -3.51
C ARG A 98 27.49 -18.18 -4.06
N LEU A 99 26.47 -18.01 -3.22
CA LEU A 99 25.07 -18.21 -3.60
C LEU A 99 24.41 -16.94 -4.16
N HIS A 100 25.15 -15.82 -4.21
CA HIS A 100 24.77 -14.55 -4.83
C HIS A 100 23.38 -14.04 -4.42
N ILE A 101 23.01 -14.25 -3.15
CA ILE A 101 21.65 -13.99 -2.65
C ILE A 101 21.23 -12.54 -2.87
N GLY A 102 19.98 -12.36 -3.34
CA GLY A 102 19.43 -11.08 -3.75
C GLY A 102 19.20 -10.10 -2.62
N GLY A 103 18.96 -10.57 -1.39
CA GLY A 103 18.77 -9.73 -0.23
C GLY A 103 18.75 -10.44 1.12
N VAL A 104 18.61 -9.64 2.17
CA VAL A 104 18.60 -10.08 3.57
C VAL A 104 17.62 -9.25 4.38
N VAL A 105 16.91 -9.86 5.33
CA VAL A 105 16.13 -9.13 6.35
C VAL A 105 16.87 -9.19 7.68
N LEU A 106 17.11 -8.02 8.27
CA LEU A 106 17.80 -7.88 9.54
C LEU A 106 16.79 -7.64 10.68
N SER A 107 17.07 -8.21 11.85
CA SER A 107 16.23 -8.09 13.04
C SER A 107 17.06 -8.28 14.31
N PRO A 108 16.72 -7.61 15.44
CA PRO A 108 17.35 -7.91 16.72
C PRO A 108 17.11 -9.37 17.15
N ARG A 109 16.00 -9.99 16.70
CA ARG A 109 15.64 -11.40 16.95
C ARG A 109 16.76 -12.38 16.60
N TYR A 110 17.50 -12.13 15.51
CA TYR A 110 18.59 -12.98 15.04
C TYR A 110 19.98 -12.47 15.49
N GLY A 111 20.03 -11.47 16.37
CA GLY A 111 21.27 -10.90 16.92
C GLY A 111 22.05 -9.99 15.97
N ASN A 112 21.43 -9.56 14.86
CA ASN A 112 22.07 -8.70 13.85
C ASN A 112 22.46 -7.34 14.44
N PHE A 113 21.60 -6.79 15.29
CA PHE A 113 21.87 -5.61 16.10
C PHE A 113 21.17 -5.75 17.47
N SER A 114 21.44 -4.85 18.41
CA SER A 114 20.83 -4.86 19.74
C SER A 114 20.20 -3.50 20.06
N ASN A 115 18.98 -3.54 20.60
CA ASN A 115 18.32 -2.38 21.21
C ASN A 115 18.45 -2.48 22.76
N GLU A 116 19.66 -2.51 23.29
CA GLU A 116 19.93 -2.46 24.74
C GLU A 116 20.37 -1.05 25.23
N ARG A 117 20.36 -0.81 26.55
CA ARG A 117 20.82 0.47 27.12
C ARG A 117 22.33 0.66 26.89
N GLY A 118 22.71 1.78 26.29
CA GLY A 118 24.11 2.13 26.04
C GLY A 118 24.69 1.63 24.70
N VAL A 119 23.90 0.93 23.88
CA VAL A 119 24.29 0.56 22.51
C VAL A 119 23.94 1.70 21.55
N ASP A 120 24.88 2.06 20.67
CA ASP A 120 24.60 2.92 19.51
C ASP A 120 24.03 2.04 18.37
N THR A 121 22.73 1.77 18.43
CA THR A 121 22.02 0.96 17.43
C THR A 121 22.19 1.53 16.01
N PRO A 122 22.03 2.85 15.76
CA PRO A 122 22.23 3.43 14.43
C PRO A 122 23.59 3.12 13.81
N ARG A 123 24.70 3.37 14.52
CA ARG A 123 26.05 3.05 14.01
C ARG A 123 26.25 1.56 13.81
N GLN A 124 25.73 0.72 14.70
CA GLN A 124 25.85 -0.74 14.60
C GLN A 124 25.13 -1.28 13.36
N VAL A 125 23.91 -0.81 13.10
CA VAL A 125 23.13 -1.17 11.91
C VAL A 125 23.86 -0.71 10.65
N ALA A 126 24.23 0.57 10.57
CA ALA A 126 24.92 1.15 9.43
C ALA A 126 26.26 0.45 9.12
N THR A 127 26.98 0.01 10.16
CA THR A 127 28.20 -0.79 10.02
C THR A 127 27.89 -2.14 9.35
N LEU A 128 26.91 -2.88 9.88
CA LEU A 128 26.53 -4.19 9.34
C LEU A 128 26.00 -4.11 7.91
N THR A 129 25.14 -3.14 7.58
CA THR A 129 24.62 -2.96 6.22
C THR A 129 25.75 -2.68 5.22
N ASN A 130 26.72 -1.83 5.60
CA ASN A 130 27.88 -1.52 4.76
C ASN A 130 28.77 -2.74 4.54
N GLN A 131 29.03 -3.54 5.58
CA GLN A 131 29.79 -4.78 5.48
C GLN A 131 29.09 -5.80 4.56
N LEU A 132 27.77 -5.93 4.65
CA LEU A 132 27.00 -6.85 3.80
C LEU A 132 26.95 -6.38 2.32
N GLN A 133 26.81 -5.08 2.06
CA GLN A 133 26.91 -4.54 0.69
C GLN A 133 28.30 -4.75 0.10
N ALA A 134 29.37 -4.53 0.88
CA ALA A 134 30.74 -4.80 0.44
C ALA A 134 30.95 -6.30 0.12
N LEU A 135 30.41 -7.20 0.96
CA LEU A 135 30.52 -8.64 0.78
C LEU A 135 29.85 -9.14 -0.50
N ALA A 136 28.67 -8.62 -0.84
CA ALA A 136 27.99 -8.89 -2.13
C ALA A 136 28.80 -8.40 -3.36
N TYR A 137 29.72 -7.46 -3.16
CA TYR A 137 30.66 -6.97 -4.18
C TYR A 137 32.01 -7.71 -4.18
N GLY A 138 32.15 -8.76 -3.36
CA GLY A 138 33.37 -9.57 -3.26
C GLY A 138 34.46 -9.01 -2.34
N LEU A 139 34.11 -8.09 -1.43
CA LEU A 139 35.03 -7.42 -0.52
C LEU A 139 34.66 -7.65 0.94
N VAL A 140 35.64 -7.98 1.78
CA VAL A 140 35.45 -7.89 3.24
C VAL A 140 35.90 -6.50 3.70
N LEU A 141 34.99 -5.78 4.33
CA LEU A 141 35.15 -4.42 4.85
C LEU A 141 35.29 -4.47 6.38
N PRO A 142 36.42 -4.04 6.96
CA PRO A 142 36.59 -4.00 8.42
C PRO A 142 35.62 -3.04 9.11
N ALA A 143 35.05 -3.44 10.25
CA ALA A 143 34.07 -2.65 11.00
C ALA A 143 34.56 -1.21 11.33
N GLU A 144 35.83 -1.05 11.68
CA GLU A 144 36.46 0.26 12.00
C GLU A 144 36.51 1.25 10.82
N GLN A 145 36.37 0.74 9.59
CA GLN A 145 36.40 1.50 8.34
C GLN A 145 35.01 1.62 7.70
N ALA A 146 34.02 0.86 8.18
CA ALA A 146 32.72 0.72 7.52
C ALA A 146 31.97 2.04 7.31
N LEU A 147 32.08 3.00 8.24
CA LEU A 147 31.37 4.29 8.18
C LEU A 147 32.23 5.46 7.65
N ARG A 148 33.46 5.18 7.19
CA ARG A 148 34.36 6.20 6.66
C ARG A 148 34.09 6.42 5.15
N PRO A 149 34.21 7.64 4.62
CA PRO A 149 34.23 7.85 3.18
C PRO A 149 35.46 7.16 2.57
N VAL A 150 35.25 6.18 1.69
CA VAL A 150 36.34 5.45 1.00
C VAL A 150 36.33 5.74 -0.50
N PRO A 151 37.45 6.19 -1.10
CA PRO A 151 37.58 6.31 -2.54
C PRO A 151 37.76 4.92 -3.17
N LEU A 152 36.69 4.38 -3.76
CA LEU A 152 36.63 3.00 -4.29
C LEU A 152 37.08 2.88 -5.76
N ALA A 153 37.86 3.83 -6.26
CA ALA A 153 38.38 3.86 -7.62
C ALA A 153 39.93 3.94 -7.63
N PRO A 154 40.63 3.20 -8.50
CA PRO A 154 40.11 2.27 -9.50
C PRO A 154 39.59 0.95 -8.87
N TRP A 155 38.63 0.30 -9.53
CA TRP A 155 38.10 -0.99 -9.12
C TRP A 155 39.01 -2.16 -9.57
N PRO A 156 39.17 -3.22 -8.75
CA PRO A 156 38.78 -3.34 -7.35
C PRO A 156 39.71 -2.50 -6.43
N PRO A 157 39.19 -1.99 -5.30
CA PRO A 157 39.98 -1.22 -4.34
C PRO A 157 41.12 -2.06 -3.75
N ARG A 158 42.29 -1.44 -3.55
CA ARG A 158 43.52 -2.13 -3.09
C ARG A 158 43.94 -1.82 -1.66
N GLU A 159 43.40 -0.76 -1.07
CA GLU A 159 43.70 -0.33 0.29
C GLU A 159 42.43 -0.49 1.15
N GLY A 160 42.56 -1.05 2.35
CA GLY A 160 41.47 -1.18 3.34
C GLY A 160 40.55 -2.39 3.20
N PHE A 161 40.61 -3.16 2.11
CA PHE A 161 39.73 -4.31 1.86
C PHE A 161 40.49 -5.63 1.65
N THR A 162 39.88 -6.72 2.09
CA THR A 162 40.26 -8.07 1.63
C THR A 162 39.40 -8.43 0.43
N ILE A 163 40.02 -8.58 -0.74
CA ILE A 163 39.35 -9.05 -1.96
C ILE A 163 39.20 -10.57 -1.86
N LEU A 164 37.95 -11.05 -1.94
CA LEU A 164 37.68 -12.49 -1.97
C LEU A 164 38.05 -13.08 -3.35
N PRO A 165 38.65 -14.27 -3.40
CA PRO A 165 39.08 -14.86 -4.66
C PRO A 165 37.87 -15.23 -5.52
N LYS A 166 37.77 -14.65 -6.72
CA LYS A 166 36.78 -15.08 -7.70
C LYS A 166 37.04 -16.54 -8.07
N GLU A 167 35.98 -17.34 -8.02
CA GLU A 167 35.91 -18.60 -8.77
C GLU A 167 36.04 -18.26 -10.28
N LYS A 168 36.32 -19.26 -11.14
CA LYS A 168 36.97 -19.07 -12.47
C LYS A 168 36.21 -18.28 -13.55
N GLU A 169 35.18 -17.51 -13.20
CA GLU A 169 34.28 -16.80 -14.10
C GLU A 169 34.68 -15.33 -14.26
N ALA A 170 35.24 -15.00 -15.44
CA ALA A 170 35.51 -13.62 -15.83
C ALA A 170 34.21 -12.96 -16.32
N GLY A 171 33.66 -12.01 -15.55
CA GLY A 171 32.49 -11.23 -15.96
C GLY A 171 31.46 -10.88 -14.88
N ALA A 172 31.63 -11.36 -13.64
CA ALA A 172 30.62 -11.26 -12.57
C ALA A 172 29.94 -9.89 -12.42
N VAL A 173 28.63 -9.92 -12.23
CA VAL A 173 27.73 -8.76 -12.20
C VAL A 173 27.44 -8.36 -10.75
N HIS A 174 28.24 -7.43 -10.21
CA HIS A 174 28.04 -6.91 -8.86
C HIS A 174 26.74 -6.07 -8.80
N LEU A 175 25.84 -6.43 -7.87
CA LEU A 175 24.57 -5.74 -7.60
C LEU A 175 24.38 -5.53 -6.10
N PRO A 176 23.69 -4.46 -5.67
CA PRO A 176 23.37 -4.26 -4.26
C PRO A 176 22.46 -5.36 -3.72
N LEU A 177 22.58 -5.66 -2.43
CA LEU A 177 21.58 -6.43 -1.69
C LEU A 177 20.34 -5.57 -1.46
N LEU A 178 19.16 -6.21 -1.53
CA LEU A 178 17.98 -5.68 -0.85
C LEU A 178 18.16 -5.95 0.65
N ILE A 179 18.30 -4.93 1.48
CA ILE A 179 18.42 -5.03 2.93
C ILE A 179 17.12 -4.54 3.56
N GLY A 180 16.39 -5.49 4.16
CA GLY A 180 15.03 -5.34 4.65
C GLY A 180 14.89 -5.27 6.17
N VAL A 181 13.83 -4.60 6.63
CA VAL A 181 13.44 -4.52 8.05
C VAL A 181 11.94 -4.29 8.21
N TYR A 182 11.37 -4.75 9.33
CA TYR A 182 10.01 -4.40 9.77
C TYR A 182 10.07 -3.13 10.63
N GLN A 183 9.54 -2.02 10.12
CA GLN A 183 9.58 -0.71 10.79
C GLN A 183 8.34 0.13 10.41
N THR A 184 7.18 -0.28 10.92
CA THR A 184 5.85 0.24 10.53
C THR A 184 4.89 0.51 11.69
N GLY A 185 5.29 0.28 12.94
CA GLY A 185 4.46 0.51 14.12
C GLY A 185 5.23 0.75 15.42
N ASP A 186 4.52 0.67 16.54
CA ASP A 186 5.03 0.87 17.91
C ASP A 186 5.09 -0.42 18.76
N ASP A 187 4.88 -1.57 18.13
CA ASP A 187 4.85 -2.88 18.81
C ASP A 187 5.74 -3.91 18.13
N LEU A 188 6.25 -4.88 18.89
CA LEU A 188 7.06 -5.97 18.34
C LEU A 188 6.16 -7.01 17.65
N PRO A 189 6.55 -7.51 16.46
CA PRO A 189 7.83 -7.32 15.76
C PRO A 189 7.81 -6.21 14.69
N MET A 190 6.78 -5.36 14.63
CA MET A 190 6.62 -4.28 13.62
C MET A 190 7.52 -3.06 13.86
N THR A 191 8.29 -3.05 14.97
CA THR A 191 9.21 -1.98 15.35
C THR A 191 10.58 -2.57 15.70
N ALA A 192 11.35 -2.94 14.67
CA ALA A 192 12.66 -3.57 14.87
C ALA A 192 13.74 -2.58 15.29
N LEU A 193 13.68 -1.33 14.81
CA LEU A 193 14.66 -0.28 15.09
C LEU A 193 14.16 0.59 16.22
N ARG A 194 14.74 0.40 17.41
CA ARG A 194 14.49 1.18 18.62
C ARG A 194 15.80 1.85 19.07
N ARG A 195 15.72 2.75 20.05
CA ARG A 195 16.87 3.44 20.70
C ARG A 195 17.80 4.18 19.72
N GLY A 196 17.50 5.47 19.52
CA GLY A 196 18.21 6.35 18.57
C GLY A 196 17.33 6.69 17.35
N PHE A 197 16.46 5.77 16.96
CA PHE A 197 15.42 5.97 15.94
C PHE A 197 14.19 6.70 16.49
N THR A 198 13.39 7.29 15.61
CA THR A 198 12.12 7.94 16.00
C THR A 198 11.07 6.89 16.36
N PRO A 199 10.41 6.99 17.54
CA PRO A 199 9.27 6.14 17.87
C PRO A 199 8.11 6.38 16.89
N LEU A 200 7.80 5.38 16.07
CA LEU A 200 6.73 5.42 15.09
C LEU A 200 5.41 5.01 15.75
N PRO A 201 4.26 5.62 15.42
CA PRO A 201 2.96 5.21 15.94
C PRO A 201 2.42 3.97 15.20
N SER A 202 1.40 3.32 15.78
CA SER A 202 0.68 2.23 15.11
C SER A 202 -0.04 2.68 13.81
N PRO A 203 -0.24 1.80 12.83
CA PRO A 203 -1.06 2.09 11.65
C PRO A 203 -2.48 2.57 11.98
N MET A 204 -3.11 2.06 13.03
CA MET A 204 -4.44 2.52 13.46
C MET A 204 -4.40 3.95 14.03
N ALA A 205 -3.31 4.33 14.70
CA ALA A 205 -3.09 5.71 15.12
C ALA A 205 -2.91 6.66 13.91
N LEU A 206 -2.22 6.21 12.85
CA LEU A 206 -2.18 6.92 11.56
C LEU A 206 -3.58 7.06 10.97
N GLY A 207 -4.37 5.99 11.02
CA GLY A 207 -5.79 5.93 10.65
C GLY A 207 -6.65 6.98 11.35
N ALA A 208 -6.57 7.04 12.69
CA ALA A 208 -7.38 7.93 13.53
C ALA A 208 -7.16 9.44 13.29
N SER A 209 -6.08 9.80 12.59
CA SER A 209 -5.80 11.17 12.18
C SER A 209 -6.60 11.63 10.96
N TRP A 210 -7.06 10.70 10.12
CA TRP A 210 -7.72 10.93 8.82
C TRP A 210 -6.96 11.89 7.88
N ASN A 211 -5.65 12.05 8.09
CA ASN A 211 -4.86 13.10 7.45
C ASN A 211 -3.70 12.49 6.62
N ARG A 212 -3.91 12.45 5.30
CA ARG A 212 -2.94 11.92 4.33
C ARG A 212 -1.58 12.64 4.40
N ASP A 213 -1.54 13.95 4.63
CA ASP A 213 -0.28 14.70 4.70
C ASP A 213 0.52 14.39 5.97
N LEU A 214 -0.15 14.19 7.11
CA LEU A 214 0.54 13.75 8.32
C LEU A 214 1.09 12.33 8.18
N VAL A 215 0.32 11.41 7.58
CA VAL A 215 0.76 10.03 7.29
C VAL A 215 1.92 9.99 6.29
N ARG A 216 1.88 10.83 5.24
CA ARG A 216 3.01 11.03 4.30
C ARG A 216 4.24 11.59 5.00
N GLY A 217 4.08 12.52 5.94
CA GLY A 217 5.17 13.01 6.77
C GLY A 217 5.79 11.94 7.67
N VAL A 218 4.99 11.05 8.26
CA VAL A 218 5.50 9.88 9.02
C VAL A 218 6.28 8.95 8.09
N GLY A 219 5.74 8.58 6.93
CA GLY A 219 6.47 7.79 5.93
C GLY A 219 7.81 8.43 5.52
N SER A 220 7.86 9.76 5.41
CA SER A 220 9.08 10.52 5.10
C SER A 220 10.14 10.44 6.20
N VAL A 221 9.74 10.42 7.48
CA VAL A 221 10.67 10.12 8.57
C VAL A 221 11.24 8.71 8.41
N VAL A 222 10.37 7.71 8.17
CA VAL A 222 10.79 6.30 8.04
C VAL A 222 11.76 6.10 6.88
N GLY A 223 11.41 6.54 5.66
CA GLY A 223 12.28 6.38 4.50
C GLY A 223 13.66 7.05 4.67
N ARG A 224 13.69 8.20 5.35
CA ARG A 224 14.93 8.95 5.62
C ARG A 224 15.81 8.26 6.66
N GLU A 225 15.23 7.80 7.77
CA GLU A 225 15.96 7.08 8.82
C GLU A 225 16.48 5.72 8.35
N LEU A 226 15.70 4.99 7.55
CA LEU A 226 16.11 3.72 6.96
C LEU A 226 17.29 3.88 5.99
N ARG A 227 17.20 4.86 5.08
CA ARG A 227 18.29 5.18 4.15
C ARG A 227 19.58 5.57 4.88
N ALA A 228 19.48 6.34 5.96
CA ALA A 228 20.64 6.80 6.73
C ALA A 228 21.47 5.69 7.37
N VAL A 229 20.87 4.51 7.59
CA VAL A 229 21.55 3.33 8.14
C VAL A 229 21.64 2.17 7.13
N GLY A 230 21.48 2.46 5.83
CA GLY A 230 21.73 1.49 4.75
C GLY A 230 20.62 0.48 4.47
N PHE A 231 19.44 0.61 5.08
CA PHE A 231 18.25 -0.14 4.66
C PHE A 231 17.70 0.44 3.36
N ASN A 232 17.29 -0.43 2.44
CA ASN A 232 16.73 -0.07 1.14
C ASN A 232 15.43 -0.84 0.81
N LEU A 233 14.90 -1.59 1.79
CA LEU A 233 13.64 -2.32 1.70
C LEU A 233 12.87 -2.19 3.03
N LEU A 234 11.65 -1.68 2.98
CA LEU A 234 10.73 -1.64 4.11
C LEU A 234 9.69 -2.74 3.96
N LEU A 235 9.60 -3.64 4.93
CA LEU A 235 8.55 -4.67 5.00
C LEU A 235 7.27 -4.02 5.53
N GLY A 236 6.50 -3.49 4.58
CA GLY A 236 5.23 -2.78 4.77
C GLY A 236 5.06 -1.61 3.79
N PRO A 237 3.98 -0.83 3.91
CA PRO A 237 2.98 -0.89 4.99
C PRO A 237 1.96 -2.02 4.82
N ASN A 238 1.28 -2.35 5.92
CA ASN A 238 0.13 -3.23 5.90
C ASN A 238 -1.11 -2.50 5.34
N LEU A 239 -1.83 -3.14 4.42
CA LEU A 239 -3.00 -2.59 3.73
C LEU A 239 -4.28 -3.40 3.99
N ASP A 240 -4.29 -4.22 5.04
CA ASP A 240 -5.47 -5.00 5.42
C ASP A 240 -6.58 -4.10 5.97
N VAL A 241 -7.82 -4.33 5.52
CA VAL A 241 -9.00 -3.64 6.04
C VAL A 241 -9.55 -4.37 7.26
N PHE A 242 -9.57 -3.70 8.42
CA PHE A 242 -10.03 -4.28 9.68
C PHE A 242 -11.55 -4.53 9.70
N SER A 243 -12.00 -5.57 10.41
CA SER A 243 -13.42 -5.88 10.57
C SER A 243 -13.75 -6.44 11.95
N LEU A 244 -14.69 -5.80 12.67
CA LEU A 244 -15.16 -6.28 13.97
C LEU A 244 -15.89 -7.63 13.92
N LYS A 245 -16.40 -8.06 12.76
CA LYS A 245 -17.24 -9.28 12.67
C LYS A 245 -16.53 -10.54 13.18
N ASN A 246 -15.19 -10.55 13.12
CA ASN A 246 -14.36 -11.67 13.57
C ASN A 246 -13.47 -11.31 14.80
N SER A 247 -13.63 -10.14 15.43
CA SER A 247 -12.72 -9.66 16.49
C SER A 247 -12.64 -10.59 17.70
N ASN A 248 -13.76 -11.22 18.10
CA ASN A 248 -13.80 -12.23 19.16
C ASN A 248 -12.95 -13.50 18.88
N ARG A 249 -12.37 -13.64 17.68
CA ARG A 249 -11.39 -14.67 17.30
C ARG A 249 -10.03 -14.09 16.90
N LEU A 250 -9.90 -12.77 16.84
CA LEU A 250 -8.80 -12.06 16.17
C LEU A 250 -8.48 -10.71 16.83
N ASN A 251 -7.63 -10.74 17.86
CA ASN A 251 -6.85 -9.56 18.24
C ASN A 251 -5.68 -9.30 17.29
N ALA A 252 -5.29 -10.28 16.47
CA ALA A 252 -4.03 -10.29 15.72
C ALA A 252 -3.84 -9.14 14.72
N LEU A 253 -4.92 -8.62 14.11
CA LEU A 253 -4.87 -7.45 13.24
C LEU A 253 -4.80 -6.14 14.03
N GLY A 254 -5.50 -6.08 15.18
CA GLY A 254 -5.42 -5.03 16.19
C GLY A 254 -5.20 -3.63 15.63
N VAL A 255 -4.09 -3.00 16.04
CA VAL A 255 -3.67 -1.66 15.60
C VAL A 255 -2.80 -1.65 14.33
N TYR A 256 -2.53 -2.81 13.73
CA TYR A 256 -1.65 -2.94 12.56
C TYR A 256 -2.34 -2.60 11.23
N SER A 257 -3.66 -2.41 11.24
CA SER A 257 -4.43 -1.88 10.11
C SER A 257 -4.66 -0.36 10.24
N PHE A 258 -4.64 0.36 9.12
CA PHE A 258 -5.05 1.77 9.07
C PHE A 258 -6.54 2.00 9.39
N GLY A 259 -7.41 0.99 9.30
CA GLY A 259 -8.84 1.16 9.54
C GLY A 259 -9.74 0.10 8.90
N GLY A 260 -11.06 0.30 9.06
CA GLY A 260 -12.11 -0.58 8.54
C GLY A 260 -12.78 -0.11 7.24
N ASP A 261 -12.37 1.03 6.67
CA ASP A 261 -12.87 1.51 5.39
C ASP A 261 -11.87 1.27 4.23
N PRO A 262 -12.25 0.56 3.15
CA PRO A 262 -11.33 0.21 2.07
C PRO A 262 -10.78 1.41 1.29
N TYR A 263 -11.53 2.51 1.18
CA TYR A 263 -11.07 3.72 0.50
C TYR A 263 -10.02 4.45 1.35
N TRP A 264 -10.26 4.60 2.65
CA TRP A 264 -9.32 5.28 3.54
C TRP A 264 -8.04 4.48 3.83
N VAL A 265 -8.13 3.16 3.98
CA VAL A 265 -6.93 2.29 4.05
C VAL A 265 -6.09 2.44 2.77
N ALA A 266 -6.73 2.50 1.59
CA ALA A 266 -6.04 2.77 0.33
C ALA A 266 -5.35 4.15 0.31
N GLN A 267 -6.04 5.21 0.73
CA GLN A 267 -5.54 6.58 0.62
C GLN A 267 -4.45 6.92 1.66
N LEU A 268 -4.51 6.31 2.85
CA LEU A 268 -3.47 6.44 3.87
C LEU A 268 -2.27 5.55 3.56
N GLY A 269 -2.49 4.32 3.08
CA GLY A 269 -1.42 3.44 2.59
C GLY A 269 -0.61 4.04 1.45
N ARG A 270 -1.28 4.59 0.42
CA ARG A 270 -0.63 5.33 -0.67
C ARG A 270 0.16 6.53 -0.16
N ALA A 271 -0.38 7.30 0.79
CA ALA A 271 0.30 8.45 1.37
C ALA A 271 1.55 8.04 2.17
N TYR A 272 1.50 6.93 2.91
CA TYR A 272 2.65 6.38 3.63
C TYR A 272 3.76 5.94 2.66
N ILE A 273 3.40 5.22 1.60
CA ILE A 273 4.33 4.77 0.54
C ILE A 273 5.00 5.97 -0.15
N GLU A 274 4.21 6.97 -0.55
CA GLU A 274 4.71 8.25 -1.08
C GLU A 274 5.68 8.92 -0.10
N GLY A 275 5.35 8.91 1.20
CA GLY A 275 6.25 9.37 2.26
C GLY A 275 7.59 8.64 2.25
N VAL A 276 7.58 7.30 2.27
CA VAL A 276 8.80 6.48 2.30
C VAL A 276 9.67 6.73 1.07
N HIS A 277 9.08 6.84 -0.12
CA HIS A 277 9.81 7.18 -1.35
C HIS A 277 10.43 8.58 -1.30
N LEU A 278 9.71 9.59 -0.79
CA LEU A 278 10.22 10.95 -0.65
C LEU A 278 11.35 11.04 0.38
N GLY A 279 11.14 10.49 1.59
CA GLY A 279 12.13 10.51 2.66
C GLY A 279 13.38 9.70 2.35
N GLY A 280 13.21 8.53 1.73
CA GLY A 280 14.30 7.70 1.22
C GLY A 280 14.94 8.26 -0.05
N GLY A 281 14.40 9.33 -0.64
CA GLY A 281 14.84 9.90 -1.93
C GLY A 281 14.97 8.81 -3.01
N GLY A 282 13.93 7.99 -3.17
CA GLY A 282 13.86 6.89 -4.12
C GLY A 282 14.68 5.62 -3.78
N ARG A 283 15.41 5.58 -2.66
CA ARG A 283 16.32 4.46 -2.31
C ARG A 283 15.75 3.42 -1.33
N VAL A 284 14.50 3.54 -0.91
CA VAL A 284 13.84 2.59 -0.01
C VAL A 284 12.59 2.07 -0.70
N ALA A 285 12.61 0.79 -1.10
CA ALA A 285 11.45 0.11 -1.65
C ALA A 285 10.43 -0.22 -0.56
N THR A 286 9.14 -0.19 -0.90
CA THR A 286 8.04 -0.62 -0.04
C THR A 286 7.55 -2.01 -0.42
N VAL A 287 7.11 -2.78 0.57
CA VAL A 287 6.51 -4.11 0.41
C VAL A 287 5.12 -4.11 1.01
N ALA A 288 4.09 -3.84 0.20
CA ALA A 288 2.71 -3.85 0.69
C ALA A 288 2.25 -5.28 1.05
N ASP A 289 1.68 -5.47 2.25
CA ASP A 289 1.21 -6.75 2.76
C ASP A 289 -0.20 -6.65 3.40
N SER A 290 -0.94 -7.73 3.65
CA SER A 290 -0.72 -9.12 3.26
C SER A 290 -1.74 -9.55 2.19
N PHE A 291 -1.40 -9.36 0.90
CA PHE A 291 -2.33 -9.58 -0.22
C PHE A 291 -2.86 -11.03 -0.25
N PRO A 292 -4.13 -11.27 -0.65
CA PRO A 292 -5.24 -10.33 -0.94
C PRO A 292 -6.01 -9.72 0.24
N GLY A 293 -5.55 -9.87 1.48
CA GLY A 293 -6.18 -9.25 2.65
C GLY A 293 -6.49 -10.23 3.79
N GLN A 294 -5.99 -9.98 5.00
CA GLN A 294 -6.22 -10.82 6.19
C GLN A 294 -7.41 -10.38 7.08
N GLY A 295 -8.04 -9.24 6.74
CA GLY A 295 -9.13 -8.58 7.47
C GLY A 295 -10.31 -9.44 7.94
N ALA A 296 -10.57 -10.55 7.24
CA ALA A 296 -11.70 -11.45 7.48
C ALA A 296 -11.28 -12.91 7.75
N ALA A 297 -10.08 -13.11 8.30
CA ALA A 297 -9.58 -14.43 8.71
C ALA A 297 -10.48 -15.11 9.75
N ASP A 298 -10.44 -16.45 9.79
CA ASP A 298 -11.21 -17.26 10.74
C ASP A 298 -10.43 -17.64 12.02
N ARG A 299 -9.09 -17.45 11.99
CA ARG A 299 -8.10 -17.73 13.04
C ARG A 299 -6.83 -16.90 12.80
N ILE A 300 -5.92 -16.85 13.77
CA ILE A 300 -4.66 -16.07 13.71
C ILE A 300 -3.74 -16.57 12.56
N PRO A 301 -3.50 -15.77 11.51
CA PRO A 301 -2.80 -16.24 10.29
C PRO A 301 -1.34 -16.68 10.47
N ASN A 302 -0.67 -16.22 11.54
CA ASN A 302 0.72 -16.55 11.82
C ASN A 302 0.89 -17.90 12.54
N GLU A 303 -0.16 -18.38 13.24
CA GLU A 303 -0.11 -19.62 14.04
C GLU A 303 -0.59 -20.84 13.23
N GLU A 304 -1.59 -20.66 12.37
CA GLU A 304 -2.15 -21.68 11.50
C GLU A 304 -2.69 -21.05 10.22
N VAL A 305 -2.64 -21.79 9.09
CA VAL A 305 -3.16 -21.33 7.79
C VAL A 305 -4.65 -21.00 7.88
N ALA A 306 -4.95 -19.72 8.03
CA ALA A 306 -6.30 -19.18 8.13
C ALA A 306 -7.06 -19.24 6.79
N SER A 307 -8.39 -19.14 6.86
CA SER A 307 -9.27 -19.18 5.70
C SER A 307 -10.22 -17.97 5.66
N ILE A 308 -10.21 -17.25 4.53
CA ILE A 308 -11.12 -16.15 4.22
C ILE A 308 -12.36 -16.71 3.50
N GLN A 309 -13.51 -16.63 4.17
CA GLN A 309 -14.79 -17.17 3.68
C GLN A 309 -15.58 -16.21 2.76
N LEU A 310 -15.07 -15.00 2.54
CA LEU A 310 -15.71 -13.99 1.69
C LEU A 310 -15.81 -14.46 0.23
N SER A 311 -16.93 -14.13 -0.40
CA SER A 311 -17.09 -14.29 -1.85
C SER A 311 -16.17 -13.33 -2.62
N ARG A 312 -15.94 -13.61 -3.90
CA ARG A 312 -15.15 -12.73 -4.77
C ARG A 312 -15.67 -11.29 -4.78
N SER A 313 -16.98 -11.11 -4.85
CA SER A 313 -17.61 -9.78 -4.86
C SER A 313 -17.33 -9.02 -3.56
N GLU A 314 -17.43 -9.69 -2.41
CA GLU A 314 -17.10 -9.10 -1.12
C GLU A 314 -15.59 -8.80 -0.98
N LEU A 315 -14.71 -9.61 -1.54
CA LEU A 315 -13.27 -9.33 -1.58
C LEU A 315 -12.97 -8.11 -2.46
N GLN A 316 -13.59 -8.02 -3.65
CA GLN A 316 -13.44 -6.89 -4.57
C GLN A 316 -14.01 -5.57 -4.01
N GLN A 317 -15.03 -5.64 -3.16
CA GLN A 317 -15.60 -4.47 -2.49
C GLN A 317 -14.84 -4.06 -1.22
N ASN A 318 -14.31 -5.02 -0.45
CA ASN A 318 -13.81 -4.74 0.90
C ASN A 318 -12.29 -4.97 1.09
N ALA A 319 -11.71 -6.07 0.62
CA ALA A 319 -10.34 -6.46 0.96
C ALA A 319 -9.29 -6.06 -0.09
N LEU A 320 -9.64 -6.19 -1.36
CA LEU A 320 -8.77 -5.88 -2.50
C LEU A 320 -8.52 -4.38 -2.77
N PRO A 321 -9.46 -3.43 -2.54
CA PRO A 321 -9.28 -2.05 -2.98
C PRO A 321 -7.96 -1.35 -2.56
N PRO A 322 -7.44 -1.52 -1.33
CA PRO A 322 -6.14 -0.95 -0.95
C PRO A 322 -4.97 -1.49 -1.78
N PHE A 323 -4.88 -2.81 -1.93
CA PHE A 323 -3.83 -3.44 -2.74
C PHE A 323 -3.91 -3.03 -4.21
N LEU A 324 -5.12 -2.97 -4.76
CA LEU A 324 -5.34 -2.51 -6.13
C LEU A 324 -5.01 -1.02 -6.29
N ALA A 325 -5.20 -0.19 -5.26
CA ALA A 325 -4.87 1.23 -5.33
C ALA A 325 -3.36 1.48 -5.37
N VAL A 326 -2.53 0.64 -4.74
CA VAL A 326 -1.06 0.73 -4.77
C VAL A 326 -0.42 -0.05 -5.94
N THR A 327 -1.20 -0.74 -6.77
CA THR A 327 -0.72 -1.54 -7.92
C THR A 327 -1.36 -1.17 -9.27
N ARG A 328 -1.94 0.05 -9.41
CA ARG A 328 -2.51 0.49 -10.71
C ARG A 328 -1.44 0.89 -11.73
N GLN A 329 -0.34 1.45 -11.26
CA GLN A 329 0.77 1.98 -12.04
C GLN A 329 2.09 1.61 -11.33
N PRO A 330 3.23 1.57 -12.05
CA PRO A 330 4.53 1.41 -11.40
C PRO A 330 4.78 2.52 -10.38
N SER A 331 5.57 2.22 -9.35
CA SER A 331 6.06 3.20 -8.39
C SER A 331 7.00 4.22 -9.04
N THR A 332 7.27 5.33 -8.34
CA THR A 332 8.33 6.27 -8.72
C THR A 332 9.76 5.71 -8.62
N VAL A 333 9.96 4.52 -8.03
CA VAL A 333 11.25 3.81 -8.05
C VAL A 333 11.41 3.03 -9.35
N ILE A 334 10.34 2.35 -9.78
CA ILE A 334 10.31 1.55 -11.01
C ILE A 334 10.27 2.46 -12.25
N ASP A 335 9.36 3.43 -12.30
CA ASP A 335 9.26 4.41 -13.39
C ASP A 335 9.32 5.82 -12.81
N PRO A 336 10.28 6.69 -13.17
CA PRO A 336 10.30 8.08 -12.71
C PRO A 336 9.02 8.89 -12.99
N ALA A 337 8.20 8.47 -13.98
CA ALA A 337 6.90 9.05 -14.28
C ALA A 337 5.70 8.27 -13.66
N GLY A 338 5.98 7.31 -12.78
CA GLY A 338 5.00 6.46 -12.10
C GLY A 338 4.23 7.15 -10.97
N ASP A 339 3.39 6.37 -10.28
CA ASP A 339 2.58 6.85 -9.14
C ASP A 339 3.45 6.86 -7.87
N PRO A 340 3.65 8.01 -7.20
CA PRO A 340 4.48 8.08 -6.00
C PRO A 340 3.91 7.24 -4.85
N GLY A 341 2.60 7.01 -4.81
CA GLY A 341 1.92 6.18 -3.83
C GLY A 341 1.74 4.72 -4.23
N ALA A 342 2.25 4.27 -5.39
CA ALA A 342 2.26 2.86 -5.76
C ALA A 342 3.45 2.13 -5.14
N THR A 343 3.24 0.88 -4.73
CA THR A 343 4.28 0.05 -4.09
C THR A 343 5.21 -0.57 -5.13
N ASP A 344 6.41 -0.99 -4.69
CA ASP A 344 7.40 -1.67 -5.52
C ASP A 344 7.21 -3.19 -5.51
N ILE A 345 6.87 -3.71 -4.32
CA ILE A 345 6.71 -5.13 -4.05
C ILE A 345 5.35 -5.35 -3.39
N LEU A 346 4.67 -6.44 -3.76
CA LEU A 346 3.44 -6.90 -3.13
C LEU A 346 3.68 -8.28 -2.49
N MET A 347 3.50 -8.39 -1.16
CA MET A 347 3.71 -9.65 -0.44
C MET A 347 2.43 -10.50 -0.40
N THR A 348 2.56 -11.78 -0.74
CA THR A 348 1.46 -12.76 -0.73
C THR A 348 1.33 -13.47 0.62
N SER A 349 0.09 -13.62 1.07
CA SER A 349 -0.25 -14.21 2.36
C SER A 349 -0.33 -15.75 2.35
N HIS A 350 -0.01 -16.35 3.50
CA HIS A 350 -0.12 -17.79 3.75
C HIS A 350 -1.52 -18.20 4.21
N MET A 351 -2.57 -17.71 3.53
CA MET A 351 -3.98 -18.00 3.84
C MET A 351 -4.74 -18.58 2.64
N ARG A 352 -5.92 -19.14 2.89
CA ARG A 352 -6.83 -19.65 1.85
C ARG A 352 -7.94 -18.64 1.57
N TYR A 353 -8.28 -18.43 0.30
CA TYR A 353 -9.31 -17.47 -0.12
C TYR A 353 -10.41 -18.20 -0.91
N ILE A 354 -11.48 -18.59 -0.23
CA ILE A 354 -12.52 -19.47 -0.81
C ILE A 354 -13.17 -18.83 -2.04
N GLY A 355 -13.47 -17.52 -1.98
CA GLY A 355 -14.03 -16.77 -3.10
C GLY A 355 -13.09 -16.59 -4.31
N LEU A 356 -11.77 -16.78 -4.16
CA LEU A 356 -10.79 -16.58 -5.24
C LEU A 356 -10.22 -17.89 -5.80
N GLN A 357 -9.86 -18.83 -4.93
CA GLN A 357 -9.32 -20.14 -5.31
C GLN A 357 -10.42 -21.14 -5.69
N GLY A 358 -11.63 -20.97 -5.14
CA GLY A 358 -12.72 -21.93 -5.26
C GLY A 358 -12.51 -23.21 -4.43
N GLY A 359 -13.45 -24.15 -4.56
CA GLY A 359 -13.41 -25.44 -3.86
C GLY A 359 -13.90 -25.41 -2.42
N ASN A 360 -13.54 -26.44 -1.65
CA ASN A 360 -14.07 -26.74 -0.31
C ASN A 360 -13.16 -26.29 0.85
N GLY A 361 -12.24 -25.35 0.60
CA GLY A 361 -11.32 -24.82 1.62
C GLY A 361 -10.19 -25.75 2.06
N ARG A 362 -9.96 -26.87 1.37
CA ARG A 362 -8.86 -27.83 1.67
C ARG A 362 -7.61 -27.67 0.79
N GLY A 363 -7.56 -26.62 -0.04
CA GLY A 363 -6.43 -26.33 -0.92
C GLY A 363 -5.17 -25.85 -0.19
N ALA A 364 -4.09 -25.65 -0.96
CA ALA A 364 -2.89 -24.99 -0.48
C ALA A 364 -3.17 -23.50 -0.11
N PRO A 365 -2.38 -22.91 0.81
CA PRO A 365 -2.35 -21.46 1.01
C PRO A 365 -2.08 -20.75 -0.33
N LEU A 366 -2.70 -19.60 -0.56
CA LEU A 366 -2.65 -18.89 -1.84
C LEU A 366 -1.22 -18.60 -2.33
N SER A 367 -0.31 -18.23 -1.42
CA SER A 367 1.11 -18.02 -1.75
C SER A 367 1.81 -19.23 -2.38
N LEU A 368 1.27 -20.45 -2.19
CA LEU A 368 1.81 -21.72 -2.69
C LEU A 368 0.91 -22.35 -3.78
N ALA A 369 -0.18 -21.67 -4.15
CA ALA A 369 -1.25 -22.26 -4.95
C ALA A 369 -1.21 -21.76 -6.41
N PRO A 370 -1.37 -22.65 -7.43
CA PRO A 370 -1.28 -22.26 -8.84
C PRO A 370 -2.34 -21.24 -9.27
N GLU A 371 -3.44 -21.12 -8.51
CA GLU A 371 -4.48 -20.11 -8.71
C GLU A 371 -3.95 -18.67 -8.58
N LEU A 372 -2.84 -18.44 -7.86
CA LEU A 372 -2.27 -17.11 -7.64
C LEU A 372 -1.98 -16.38 -8.98
N ARG A 373 -1.33 -17.03 -9.97
CA ARG A 373 -1.12 -16.43 -11.31
C ARG A 373 -2.41 -16.02 -12.01
N THR A 374 -3.50 -16.76 -11.76
CA THR A 374 -4.82 -16.47 -12.32
C THR A 374 -5.46 -15.28 -11.61
N ILE A 375 -5.38 -15.23 -10.28
CA ILE A 375 -5.90 -14.15 -9.44
C ILE A 375 -5.16 -12.84 -9.75
N LEU A 376 -3.82 -12.83 -9.79
CA LEU A 376 -3.01 -11.66 -10.16
C LEU A 376 -3.41 -11.11 -11.53
N ARG A 377 -3.71 -11.97 -12.51
CA ARG A 377 -4.17 -11.55 -13.84
C ARG A 377 -5.59 -11.00 -13.82
N GLN A 378 -6.50 -11.63 -13.09
CA GLN A 378 -7.91 -11.25 -13.10
C GLN A 378 -8.20 -9.97 -12.30
N GLU A 379 -7.42 -9.69 -11.24
CA GLU A 379 -7.54 -8.46 -10.45
C GLU A 379 -6.61 -7.34 -10.97
N GLY A 380 -5.93 -7.53 -12.11
CA GLY A 380 -5.11 -6.51 -12.80
C GLY A 380 -3.66 -6.37 -12.31
N VAL A 381 -3.29 -6.98 -11.17
CA VAL A 381 -1.93 -6.91 -10.58
C VAL A 381 -0.85 -7.41 -11.54
N ALA A 382 -1.14 -8.39 -12.41
CA ALA A 382 -0.18 -8.90 -13.40
C ALA A 382 0.25 -7.84 -14.45
N GLU A 383 -0.56 -6.81 -14.71
CA GLU A 383 -0.19 -5.70 -15.58
C GLU A 383 0.80 -4.73 -14.90
N TRP A 384 0.72 -4.60 -13.57
CA TRP A 384 1.73 -3.89 -12.78
C TRP A 384 3.02 -4.69 -12.66
N GLN A 385 2.92 -6.01 -12.42
CA GLN A 385 4.07 -6.92 -12.42
C GLN A 385 4.83 -6.90 -13.77
N SER A 386 4.10 -6.91 -14.90
CA SER A 386 4.72 -6.87 -16.23
C SER A 386 5.44 -5.54 -16.54
N ARG A 387 5.13 -4.47 -15.81
CA ARG A 387 5.78 -3.15 -15.87
C ARG A 387 6.86 -2.95 -14.79
N GLY A 388 7.31 -4.03 -14.14
CA GLY A 388 8.45 -4.02 -13.22
C GLY A 388 8.10 -4.18 -11.74
N GLY A 389 6.82 -4.25 -11.36
CA GLY A 389 6.40 -4.60 -10.01
C GLY A 389 6.83 -6.03 -9.63
N VAL A 390 7.14 -6.26 -8.36
CA VAL A 390 7.65 -7.56 -7.87
C VAL A 390 6.60 -8.24 -6.97
N ILE A 391 6.34 -9.53 -7.18
CA ILE A 391 5.55 -10.33 -6.24
C ILE A 391 6.49 -11.04 -5.27
N MET A 392 6.29 -10.87 -3.97
CA MET A 392 7.12 -11.50 -2.92
C MET A 392 6.30 -12.51 -2.10
N SER A 393 6.90 -13.62 -1.71
CA SER A 393 6.27 -14.53 -0.76
C SER A 393 6.32 -13.96 0.67
N GLY A 394 5.32 -14.28 1.48
CA GLY A 394 5.51 -14.28 2.93
C GLY A 394 6.68 -15.19 3.38
N PRO A 395 7.09 -15.11 4.66
CA PRO A 395 8.19 -15.91 5.20
C PRO A 395 7.88 -17.40 5.12
N LEU A 396 8.59 -18.13 4.25
CA LEU A 396 8.27 -19.52 3.91
C LEU A 396 8.47 -20.53 5.06
N GLY A 397 9.17 -20.13 6.13
CA GLY A 397 9.27 -20.86 7.38
C GLY A 397 8.29 -20.43 8.47
N ALA A 398 7.25 -19.63 8.16
CA ALA A 398 6.24 -19.19 9.12
C ALA A 398 5.61 -20.36 9.90
N PRO A 399 5.26 -20.18 11.20
CA PRO A 399 4.70 -21.26 12.01
C PRO A 399 3.44 -21.89 11.40
N ALA A 400 2.56 -21.07 10.82
CA ALA A 400 1.40 -21.52 10.05
C ALA A 400 1.74 -22.50 8.92
N LEU A 401 2.82 -22.26 8.15
CA LEU A 401 3.26 -23.16 7.08
C LEU A 401 3.93 -24.42 7.65
N ARG A 402 4.78 -24.30 8.69
CA ARG A 402 5.39 -25.46 9.35
C ARG A 402 4.32 -26.45 9.81
N ARG A 403 3.32 -25.96 10.57
CA ARG A 403 2.18 -26.74 11.07
C ARG A 403 1.32 -27.34 9.94
N TYR A 404 1.17 -26.62 8.82
CA TYR A 404 0.48 -27.16 7.64
C TYR A 404 1.23 -28.34 7.02
N PHE A 405 2.55 -28.25 6.86
CA PHE A 405 3.35 -29.36 6.30
C PHE A 405 3.51 -30.52 7.29
N GLU A 406 3.69 -30.26 8.58
CA GLU A 406 3.68 -31.28 9.65
C GLU A 406 2.42 -32.15 9.63
N THR A 407 1.26 -31.54 9.35
CA THR A 407 -0.04 -32.22 9.35
C THR A 407 -0.44 -32.83 8.00
N THR A 408 0.16 -32.41 6.88
CA THR A 408 -0.15 -32.94 5.54
C THR A 408 0.94 -33.88 5.00
N ASN A 409 2.18 -33.42 4.89
CA ASN A 409 3.36 -34.23 4.55
C ASN A 409 4.67 -33.45 4.85
N PRO A 410 5.45 -33.84 5.88
CA PRO A 410 6.71 -33.18 6.22
C PRO A 410 7.76 -33.18 5.09
N ASP A 411 7.79 -34.22 4.24
CA ASP A 411 8.76 -34.31 3.13
C ASP A 411 8.55 -33.19 2.09
N ASN A 412 7.31 -32.67 1.98
CA ASN A 412 6.98 -31.59 1.07
C ASN A 412 7.45 -30.21 1.57
N PHE A 413 7.81 -30.04 2.86
CA PHE A 413 8.33 -28.76 3.36
C PHE A 413 9.60 -28.33 2.61
N ARG A 414 10.42 -29.29 2.14
CA ARG A 414 11.60 -29.02 1.28
C ARG A 414 11.25 -28.38 -0.07
N ARG A 415 10.00 -28.50 -0.53
CA ARG A 415 9.51 -27.94 -1.80
C ARG A 415 8.78 -26.60 -1.63
N VAL A 416 8.59 -26.10 -0.40
CA VAL A 416 7.78 -24.88 -0.15
C VAL A 416 8.21 -23.67 -0.99
N ALA A 417 9.52 -23.50 -1.22
CA ALA A 417 10.07 -22.44 -2.07
C ALA A 417 9.80 -22.68 -3.57
N GLN A 418 9.87 -23.94 -4.02
CA GLN A 418 9.51 -24.31 -5.39
C GLN A 418 8.02 -24.05 -5.64
N ASP A 419 7.15 -24.47 -4.71
CA ASP A 419 5.70 -24.27 -4.80
C ASP A 419 5.35 -22.77 -4.82
N ALA A 420 5.97 -21.96 -3.94
CA ALA A 420 5.81 -20.51 -3.93
C ALA A 420 6.24 -19.84 -5.24
N PHE A 421 7.38 -20.27 -5.81
CA PHE A 421 7.89 -19.72 -7.06
C PHE A 421 6.97 -20.07 -8.25
N VAL A 422 6.59 -21.35 -8.37
CA VAL A 422 5.69 -21.83 -9.43
C VAL A 422 4.31 -21.16 -9.31
N ALA A 423 3.81 -20.91 -8.11
CA ALA A 423 2.57 -20.16 -7.86
C ALA A 423 2.60 -18.70 -8.38
N GLY A 424 3.78 -18.10 -8.57
CA GLY A 424 3.92 -16.77 -9.19
C GLY A 424 4.61 -15.70 -8.36
N ASN A 425 5.27 -16.06 -7.25
CA ASN A 425 6.15 -15.14 -6.54
C ASN A 425 7.49 -15.03 -7.30
N ASP A 426 7.97 -13.80 -7.48
CA ASP A 426 9.28 -13.48 -8.08
C ASP A 426 10.40 -13.53 -7.04
N LEU A 427 10.10 -13.08 -5.82
CA LEU A 427 11.03 -12.94 -4.70
C LEU A 427 10.58 -13.83 -3.54
N LEU A 428 11.48 -14.68 -3.04
CA LEU A 428 11.18 -15.73 -2.07
C LEU A 428 11.83 -15.40 -0.73
N TYR A 429 11.00 -15.30 0.32
CA TYR A 429 11.47 -14.92 1.65
C TYR A 429 11.78 -16.17 2.51
N LEU A 430 13.05 -16.55 2.58
CA LEU A 430 13.54 -17.69 3.35
C LEU A 430 13.90 -17.29 4.80
N ALA A 431 12.91 -16.79 5.54
CA ALA A 431 12.99 -16.67 6.99
C ALA A 431 12.52 -17.97 7.68
N ASP A 432 13.12 -18.29 8.83
CA ASP A 432 12.64 -19.33 9.74
C ASP A 432 12.48 -20.72 9.07
N LEU A 433 13.24 -21.02 8.01
CA LEU A 433 13.08 -22.21 7.14
C LEU A 433 13.57 -23.52 7.80
N SER A 434 13.04 -23.90 8.96
CA SER A 434 13.35 -25.15 9.67
C SER A 434 12.16 -25.65 10.48
N LEU A 435 12.05 -26.97 10.67
CA LEU A 435 10.99 -27.57 11.50
C LEU A 435 11.38 -27.62 12.98
N ASP A 436 12.68 -27.75 13.28
CA ASP A 436 13.25 -27.79 14.64
C ASP A 436 13.49 -26.39 15.24
N GLY A 437 13.36 -25.33 14.44
CA GLY A 437 13.68 -23.95 14.86
C GLY A 437 15.17 -23.65 15.03
N SER A 438 16.08 -24.56 14.65
CA SER A 438 17.53 -24.31 14.78
C SER A 438 18.09 -23.55 13.57
N TRP A 439 19.08 -22.69 13.82
CA TRP A 439 19.78 -21.95 12.75
C TRP A 439 20.54 -22.91 11.82
N GLN A 440 21.20 -23.95 12.36
CA GLN A 440 21.99 -24.89 11.57
C GLN A 440 21.11 -25.74 10.62
N SER A 441 19.86 -26.03 10.99
CA SER A 441 18.89 -26.63 10.08
C SER A 441 18.35 -25.61 9.08
N GLN A 442 18.06 -24.37 9.50
CA GLN A 442 17.61 -23.30 8.60
C GLN A 442 18.64 -23.00 7.51
N PHE A 443 19.91 -22.75 7.88
CA PHE A 443 21.01 -22.48 6.95
C PHE A 443 21.16 -23.60 5.92
N ARG A 444 21.16 -24.86 6.39
CA ARG A 444 21.23 -26.03 5.51
C ARG A 444 20.07 -26.08 4.52
N ASN A 445 18.85 -25.83 4.99
CA ASN A 445 17.66 -25.83 4.14
C ASN A 445 17.69 -24.69 3.10
N ILE A 446 18.25 -23.53 3.43
CA ILE A 446 18.48 -22.42 2.49
C ILE A 446 19.46 -22.87 1.39
N VAL A 447 20.61 -23.44 1.75
CA VAL A 447 21.61 -23.92 0.78
C VAL A 447 21.05 -25.05 -0.10
N GLU A 448 20.32 -26.01 0.48
CA GLU A 448 19.66 -27.11 -0.25
C GLU A 448 18.60 -26.59 -1.22
N THR A 449 17.81 -25.58 -0.81
CA THR A 449 16.79 -24.93 -1.66
C THR A 449 17.44 -24.27 -2.88
N ILE A 450 18.48 -23.44 -2.68
CA ILE A 450 19.15 -22.73 -3.76
C ILE A 450 19.84 -23.72 -4.72
N SER A 451 20.50 -24.75 -4.18
CA SER A 451 21.12 -25.83 -4.98
C SER A 451 20.09 -26.61 -5.81
N THR A 452 18.88 -26.79 -5.27
CA THR A 452 17.76 -27.43 -5.99
C THR A 452 17.28 -26.54 -7.13
N PHE A 453 17.14 -25.22 -6.92
CA PHE A 453 16.80 -24.27 -7.99
C PHE A 453 17.86 -24.25 -9.11
N GLN A 454 19.15 -24.29 -8.77
CA GLN A 454 20.25 -24.40 -9.74
C GLN A 454 20.16 -25.69 -10.58
N SER A 455 19.82 -26.81 -9.94
CA SER A 455 19.62 -28.10 -10.61
C SER A 455 18.39 -28.09 -11.54
N LEU A 456 17.30 -27.45 -11.11
CA LEU A 456 16.08 -27.29 -11.92
C LEU A 456 16.33 -26.37 -13.13
N TYR A 457 16.98 -25.22 -12.94
CA TYR A 457 17.31 -24.29 -14.02
C TYR A 457 18.16 -24.95 -15.13
N ALA A 458 19.08 -25.84 -14.76
CA ALA A 458 19.92 -26.56 -15.71
C ALA A 458 19.19 -27.72 -16.43
N SER A 459 18.01 -28.14 -15.96
CA SER A 459 17.30 -29.33 -16.47
C SER A 459 15.89 -29.07 -17.02
N ASP A 460 15.27 -27.94 -16.67
CA ASP A 460 13.93 -27.53 -17.09
C ASP A 460 13.99 -26.12 -17.71
N GLN A 461 13.75 -26.07 -19.02
CA GLN A 461 13.80 -24.82 -19.80
C GLN A 461 12.64 -23.86 -19.50
N ASP A 462 11.46 -24.38 -19.12
CA ASP A 462 10.31 -23.55 -18.78
C ASP A 462 10.52 -22.92 -17.39
N PHE A 463 11.10 -23.69 -16.46
CA PHE A 463 11.57 -23.16 -15.17
C PHE A 463 12.66 -22.09 -15.35
N ALA A 464 13.63 -22.31 -16.24
CA ALA A 464 14.68 -21.34 -16.53
C ALA A 464 14.14 -19.99 -17.06
N VAL A 465 13.11 -20.02 -17.93
CA VAL A 465 12.43 -18.80 -18.41
C VAL A 465 11.74 -18.05 -17.26
N LEU A 466 11.07 -18.76 -16.35
CA LEU A 466 10.46 -18.13 -15.16
C LEU A 466 11.52 -17.47 -14.26
N VAL A 467 12.69 -18.11 -14.07
CA VAL A 467 13.80 -17.56 -13.28
C VAL A 467 14.39 -16.32 -13.96
N ASP A 468 14.65 -16.35 -15.26
CA ASP A 468 15.19 -15.20 -16.00
C ASP A 468 14.24 -13.99 -15.96
N GLU A 469 12.92 -14.23 -16.05
CA GLU A 469 11.90 -13.17 -15.89
C GLU A 469 11.84 -12.58 -14.48
N ALA A 470 11.84 -13.42 -13.44
CA ALA A 470 11.82 -13.00 -12.05
C ALA A 470 13.09 -12.23 -11.68
N ALA A 471 14.26 -12.77 -12.04
CA ALA A 471 15.55 -12.11 -11.88
C ALA A 471 15.57 -10.74 -12.58
N ARG A 472 15.05 -10.63 -13.81
CA ARG A 472 14.93 -9.33 -14.50
C ARG A 472 14.09 -8.32 -13.72
N ARG A 473 12.96 -8.71 -13.13
CA ARG A 473 12.14 -7.82 -12.28
C ARG A 473 12.90 -7.36 -11.03
N VAL A 474 13.56 -8.27 -10.31
CA VAL A 474 14.36 -7.93 -9.12
C VAL A 474 15.56 -7.03 -9.46
N VAL A 475 16.30 -7.33 -10.53
CA VAL A 475 17.41 -6.49 -11.01
C VAL A 475 16.90 -5.10 -11.43
N ARG A 476 15.74 -5.04 -12.10
CA ARG A 476 15.12 -3.77 -12.51
C ARG A 476 14.72 -2.88 -11.32
N LEU A 477 14.20 -3.48 -10.24
CA LEU A 477 13.94 -2.79 -8.98
C LEU A 477 15.24 -2.25 -8.36
N LYS A 478 16.28 -3.09 -8.26
CA LYS A 478 17.60 -2.69 -7.73
C LYS A 478 18.21 -1.52 -8.53
N LEU A 479 18.10 -1.52 -9.86
CA LEU A 479 18.56 -0.39 -10.68
C LEU A 479 17.73 0.87 -10.43
N GLY A 480 16.40 0.74 -10.25
CA GLY A 480 15.51 1.86 -9.93
C GLY A 480 15.86 2.56 -8.62
N LEU A 481 16.21 1.79 -7.58
CA LEU A 481 16.62 2.29 -6.25
C LEU A 481 17.92 3.11 -6.27
N TYR A 482 18.77 2.93 -7.28
CA TYR A 482 20.07 3.60 -7.38
C TYR A 482 20.27 4.38 -8.69
N ARG A 483 19.20 4.65 -9.45
CA ARG A 483 19.24 5.27 -10.79
C ARG A 483 20.07 6.56 -10.84
N ASP A 484 19.99 7.42 -9.82
CA ASP A 484 20.70 8.69 -9.73
C ASP A 484 22.23 8.52 -9.65
N SER A 485 22.70 7.30 -9.39
CA SER A 485 24.11 6.90 -9.30
C SER A 485 24.60 6.12 -10.52
N ILE A 486 23.76 5.95 -11.54
CA ILE A 486 24.06 5.21 -12.77
C ILE A 486 24.13 6.18 -13.95
N ASP A 487 25.26 6.24 -14.65
CA ASP A 487 25.29 6.84 -15.99
C ASP A 487 24.60 5.87 -16.98
N LEU A 488 23.30 6.06 -17.17
CA LEU A 488 22.48 5.19 -18.02
C LEU A 488 22.91 5.20 -19.50
N ILE A 489 23.57 6.26 -19.96
CA ILE A 489 24.04 6.37 -21.35
C ILE A 489 25.33 5.57 -21.50
N ALA A 490 26.30 5.78 -20.62
CA ALA A 490 27.53 4.99 -20.60
C ALA A 490 27.25 3.51 -20.35
N ALA A 491 26.46 3.17 -19.32
CA ALA A 491 26.14 1.80 -18.94
C ALA A 491 25.49 1.01 -20.08
N ALA A 492 24.49 1.59 -20.77
CA ALA A 492 23.87 0.95 -21.93
C ALA A 492 24.87 0.72 -23.07
N SER A 493 25.72 1.72 -23.39
CA SER A 493 26.71 1.60 -24.47
C SER A 493 27.81 0.56 -24.20
N VAL A 494 28.25 0.43 -22.95
CA VAL A 494 29.29 -0.53 -22.53
C VAL A 494 28.76 -1.97 -22.49
N LEU A 495 27.45 -2.16 -22.30
CA LEU A 495 26.81 -3.48 -22.30
C LEU A 495 26.60 -4.06 -23.70
N ASP A 496 26.42 -3.22 -24.72
CA ASP A 496 26.36 -3.65 -26.12
C ASP A 496 27.74 -4.05 -26.69
N THR A 497 28.83 -3.59 -26.07
CA THR A 497 30.20 -3.99 -26.44
C THR A 497 30.68 -5.22 -25.67
N ALA A 498 31.38 -6.13 -26.35
CA ALA A 498 31.99 -7.32 -25.74
C ALA A 498 33.21 -7.01 -24.83
N GLU A 499 33.42 -5.76 -24.43
CA GLU A 499 34.49 -5.37 -23.51
C GLU A 499 34.19 -5.83 -22.08
N THR A 500 35.26 -6.13 -21.35
CA THR A 500 35.20 -6.42 -19.91
C THR A 500 34.83 -5.16 -19.14
N VAL A 501 33.67 -5.18 -18.48
CA VAL A 501 33.23 -4.13 -17.56
C VAL A 501 34.24 -4.01 -16.43
N THR A 502 35.00 -2.91 -16.41
CA THR A 502 36.09 -2.69 -15.44
C THR A 502 35.62 -2.10 -14.10
N GLN A 503 34.39 -1.58 -14.03
CA GLN A 503 33.78 -1.03 -12.82
C GLN A 503 32.31 -1.49 -12.66
N PRO A 504 31.81 -1.70 -11.44
CA PRO A 504 30.39 -2.01 -11.20
C PRO A 504 29.44 -0.94 -11.77
N VAL A 505 28.27 -1.36 -12.28
CA VAL A 505 27.25 -0.44 -12.85
C VAL A 505 26.67 0.49 -11.79
N ILE A 506 26.43 -0.03 -10.58
CA ILE A 506 26.14 0.78 -9.40
C ILE A 506 27.45 0.83 -8.60
N PRO A 507 28.07 2.01 -8.42
CA PRO A 507 29.32 2.10 -7.68
C PRO A 507 29.06 1.82 -6.19
N LEU A 508 29.89 0.99 -5.55
CA LEU A 508 29.75 0.64 -4.14
C LEU A 508 29.74 1.89 -3.22
N SER A 509 30.39 2.98 -3.62
CA SER A 509 30.34 4.28 -2.90
C SER A 509 28.98 4.97 -2.88
N ALA A 510 28.03 4.55 -3.72
CA ALA A 510 26.63 5.00 -3.66
C ALA A 510 25.76 4.15 -2.73
N LEU A 511 26.28 2.99 -2.29
CA LEU A 511 25.61 2.04 -1.39
C LEU A 511 26.00 2.26 0.07
N LEU A 512 27.28 2.54 0.33
CA LEU A 512 27.82 2.68 1.68
C LEU A 512 27.39 4.00 2.32
N VAL A 513 26.79 3.93 3.52
CA VAL A 513 26.45 5.10 4.33
C VAL A 513 27.62 5.54 5.20
N THR A 514 27.62 6.80 5.64
CA THR A 514 28.68 7.40 6.45
C THR A 514 28.14 7.94 7.77
N ASP A 515 29.05 8.32 8.68
CA ASP A 515 28.69 9.09 9.88
C ASP A 515 27.90 10.38 9.59
N THR A 516 28.00 10.95 8.38
CA THR A 516 27.22 12.14 7.99
C THR A 516 25.77 11.82 7.62
N ASP A 517 25.50 10.61 7.12
CA ASP A 517 24.13 10.15 6.83
C ASP A 517 23.38 9.83 8.13
N ILE A 518 24.05 9.15 9.07
CA ILE A 518 23.51 8.77 10.38
C ILE A 518 23.11 10.01 11.21
N ALA A 519 23.74 11.17 10.98
CA ALA A 519 23.48 12.41 11.72
C ALA A 519 22.00 12.87 11.68
N VAL A 520 21.21 12.42 10.69
CA VAL A 520 19.76 12.69 10.60
C VAL A 520 18.95 12.15 11.78
N LEU A 521 19.49 11.15 12.50
CA LEU A 521 18.90 10.55 13.70
C LEU A 521 19.16 11.38 14.97
N ALA A 522 19.82 12.53 14.85
CA ALA A 522 20.12 13.46 15.93
C ALA A 522 19.78 14.92 15.54
N GLY A 523 19.98 15.84 16.48
CA GLY A 523 19.88 17.29 16.23
C GLY A 523 18.51 17.74 15.72
N GLU A 524 18.52 18.70 14.80
CA GLU A 524 17.31 19.37 14.29
C GLU A 524 16.38 18.42 13.51
N GLU A 525 16.93 17.49 12.73
CA GLU A 525 16.16 16.51 11.94
C GLU A 525 15.39 15.54 12.84
N ARG A 526 16.02 15.08 13.94
CA ARG A 526 15.35 14.25 14.96
C ARG A 526 14.26 15.03 15.68
N ILE A 527 14.50 16.30 16.03
CA ILE A 527 13.49 17.17 16.65
C ILE A 527 12.30 17.38 15.68
N ALA A 528 12.56 17.60 14.40
CA ALA A 528 11.51 17.73 13.39
C ALA A 528 10.70 16.43 13.24
N ALA A 529 11.36 15.27 13.30
CA ALA A 529 10.69 13.97 13.32
C ALA A 529 9.79 13.80 14.57
N GLU A 530 10.24 14.19 15.76
CA GLU A 530 9.41 14.15 16.98
C GLU A 530 8.23 15.12 16.92
N GLN A 531 8.41 16.30 16.34
CA GLN A 531 7.30 17.23 16.08
C GLN A 531 6.28 16.64 15.12
N GLN A 532 6.70 15.92 14.08
CA GLN A 532 5.79 15.18 13.20
C GLN A 532 4.99 14.12 13.98
N MET A 533 5.65 13.36 14.87
CA MET A 533 4.98 12.38 15.74
C MET A 533 4.01 13.03 16.74
N GLY A 534 4.32 14.24 17.24
CA GLY A 534 3.41 15.02 18.09
C GLY A 534 2.18 15.56 17.33
N GLN A 535 2.34 15.95 16.06
CA GLN A 535 1.22 16.41 15.23
C GLN A 535 0.24 15.27 14.91
N ILE A 536 0.73 14.12 14.47
CA ILE A 536 -0.12 12.94 14.22
C ILE A 536 -0.78 12.45 15.51
N ALA A 537 -0.06 12.44 16.64
CA ALA A 537 -0.61 12.10 17.95
C ALA A 537 -1.82 12.98 18.31
N ARG A 538 -1.63 14.30 18.28
CA ARG A 538 -2.69 15.26 18.58
C ARG A 538 -3.90 15.14 17.64
N SER A 539 -3.69 14.81 16.37
CA SER A 539 -4.76 14.58 15.40
C SER A 539 -5.49 13.24 15.60
N ALA A 540 -4.84 12.24 16.19
CA ALA A 540 -5.39 10.91 16.41
C ALA A 540 -6.17 10.77 17.73
N ILE A 541 -5.78 11.47 18.82
CA ILE A 541 -6.45 11.32 20.11
C ILE A 541 -7.95 11.62 19.98
N THR A 542 -8.76 10.64 20.39
CA THR A 542 -10.21 10.66 20.24
C THR A 542 -10.91 10.50 21.58
N LEU A 543 -11.93 11.32 21.86
CA LEU A 543 -12.88 11.06 22.95
C LEU A 543 -14.01 10.16 22.44
N LEU A 544 -14.06 8.92 22.94
CA LEU A 544 -15.01 7.87 22.56
C LEU A 544 -16.29 7.93 23.40
N TYR A 545 -16.14 8.15 24.70
CA TYR A 545 -17.24 8.27 25.66
C TYR A 545 -16.95 9.35 26.71
N PRO A 546 -17.95 10.13 27.17
CA PRO A 546 -19.31 10.24 26.61
C PRO A 546 -19.33 11.02 25.29
N ASP A 547 -20.45 10.99 24.57
CA ASP A 547 -20.63 11.79 23.35
C ASP A 547 -20.66 13.30 23.70
N PRO A 548 -19.69 14.12 23.22
CA PRO A 548 -19.64 15.55 23.51
C PRO A 548 -20.88 16.33 23.09
N SER A 549 -21.62 15.86 22.08
CA SER A 549 -22.85 16.51 21.60
C SER A 549 -24.04 16.36 22.56
N THR A 550 -23.98 15.39 23.47
CA THR A 550 -25.01 15.14 24.49
C THR A 550 -24.70 15.81 25.83
N GLN A 551 -23.54 16.44 25.96
CA GLN A 551 -23.03 16.99 27.21
C GLN A 551 -23.16 18.51 27.26
N THR A 552 -23.66 19.04 28.37
CA THR A 552 -23.75 20.49 28.63
C THR A 552 -22.50 21.04 29.33
N ALA A 553 -21.74 20.18 30.00
CA ALA A 553 -20.47 20.49 30.64
C ALA A 553 -19.31 19.87 29.84
N SER A 554 -18.12 20.47 29.88
CA SER A 554 -16.93 19.88 29.27
C SER A 554 -16.54 18.59 30.01
N VAL A 555 -16.19 17.54 29.25
CA VAL A 555 -15.79 16.22 29.77
C VAL A 555 -14.40 15.86 29.22
N PRO A 556 -13.49 15.24 30.00
CA PRO A 556 -13.56 14.95 31.44
C PRO A 556 -13.59 16.23 32.30
N PRO A 557 -14.01 16.17 33.59
CA PRO A 557 -13.92 17.31 34.52
C PRO A 557 -12.49 17.88 34.61
N ALA A 558 -12.34 19.12 35.09
CA ALA A 558 -11.00 19.66 35.34
C ALA A 558 -10.40 19.05 36.61
N PHE A 559 -9.08 18.85 36.63
CA PHE A 559 -8.34 18.45 37.82
C PHE A 559 -8.26 19.61 38.82
N ALA A 560 -8.39 19.31 40.11
CA ALA A 560 -8.15 20.22 41.21
C ALA A 560 -6.75 20.00 41.82
N PRO A 561 -6.08 21.02 42.40
CA PRO A 561 -4.72 20.88 42.94
C PRO A 561 -4.54 19.84 44.05
N GLY A 562 -5.62 19.46 44.74
CA GLY A 562 -5.61 18.41 45.77
C GLY A 562 -6.03 17.02 45.28
N ASP A 563 -6.41 16.86 44.01
CA ASP A 563 -6.90 15.58 43.47
C ASP A 563 -5.80 14.50 43.57
N ARG A 564 -6.17 13.33 44.08
CA ARG A 564 -5.33 12.12 44.15
C ARG A 564 -5.55 11.25 42.92
N ILE A 565 -4.45 10.91 42.23
CA ILE A 565 -4.47 10.18 40.95
C ILE A 565 -3.88 8.79 41.15
N LEU A 566 -4.71 7.77 40.92
CA LEU A 566 -4.28 6.37 40.81
C LEU A 566 -4.22 5.97 39.34
N ILE A 567 -3.09 5.43 38.90
CA ILE A 567 -2.88 4.96 37.53
C ILE A 567 -2.70 3.45 37.56
N PHE A 568 -3.49 2.72 36.76
CA PHE A 568 -3.30 1.30 36.52
C PHE A 568 -2.83 1.08 35.08
N THR A 569 -1.69 0.40 34.90
CA THR A 569 -1.09 0.15 33.58
C THR A 569 -1.08 -1.34 33.23
N ASP A 570 -1.55 -1.67 32.02
CA ASP A 570 -1.35 -2.97 31.36
C ASP A 570 0.10 -3.07 30.87
N PHE A 571 1.03 -3.35 31.78
CA PHE A 571 2.42 -3.62 31.43
C PHE A 571 2.57 -5.09 31.03
N ARG A 572 3.32 -5.35 29.96
CA ARG A 572 3.64 -6.71 29.50
C ARG A 572 5.12 -6.78 29.18
N LEU A 573 5.81 -7.77 29.74
CA LEU A 573 7.22 -7.98 29.42
C LEU A 573 7.35 -8.53 27.99
N GLN A 574 7.98 -7.74 27.13
CA GLN A 574 8.32 -8.07 25.76
C GLN A 574 9.82 -8.33 25.66
N ARG A 575 10.22 -9.17 24.69
CA ARG A 575 11.63 -9.52 24.47
C ARG A 575 11.89 -9.72 22.98
N GLU A 576 12.88 -9.01 22.45
CA GLU A 576 13.18 -9.01 21.01
C GLU A 576 13.85 -10.31 20.51
N CYS A 577 14.72 -10.88 21.33
CA CYS A 577 15.53 -12.05 20.97
C CYS A 577 15.70 -12.98 22.19
N ALA A 578 16.11 -14.23 21.97
CA ALA A 578 16.20 -15.23 23.04
C ALA A 578 17.12 -14.80 24.22
N THR A 579 18.14 -14.00 23.94
CA THR A 579 19.15 -13.52 24.91
C THR A 579 18.98 -12.06 25.33
N CYS A 580 18.01 -11.34 24.77
CA CYS A 580 17.81 -9.90 25.01
C CYS A 580 17.18 -9.64 26.39
N GLU A 581 17.43 -8.45 26.95
CA GLU A 581 16.73 -7.96 28.15
C GLU A 581 15.20 -7.96 27.92
N GLN A 582 14.43 -8.24 28.97
CA GLN A 582 12.97 -8.09 28.92
C GLN A 582 12.59 -6.66 29.28
N GLU A 583 11.76 -6.03 28.45
CA GLU A 583 11.32 -4.66 28.64
C GLU A 583 9.79 -4.58 28.73
N PRO A 584 9.22 -3.68 29.56
CA PRO A 584 7.78 -3.47 29.58
C PRO A 584 7.31 -2.79 28.29
N SER A 585 6.25 -3.33 27.68
CA SER A 585 5.54 -2.75 26.53
C SER A 585 5.08 -1.31 26.76
N VAL A 586 4.72 -1.00 28.01
CA VAL A 586 4.48 0.33 28.58
C VAL A 586 5.05 0.30 29.99
N ASP A 587 6.01 1.19 30.27
CA ASP A 587 6.57 1.35 31.62
C ASP A 587 5.45 1.80 32.59
N PRO A 588 5.24 1.10 33.73
CA PRO A 588 4.12 1.37 34.65
C PRO A 588 4.03 2.83 35.13
N ASP A 589 5.17 3.50 35.26
CA ASP A 589 5.30 4.88 35.75
C ASP A 589 5.36 5.91 34.62
N ALA A 590 5.28 5.50 33.34
CA ALA A 590 5.39 6.41 32.20
C ALA A 590 4.39 7.58 32.28
N LEU A 591 3.12 7.29 32.58
CA LEU A 591 2.08 8.32 32.70
C LEU A 591 2.29 9.20 33.93
N ALA A 592 2.71 8.63 35.07
CA ALA A 592 3.01 9.41 36.27
C ALA A 592 4.13 10.43 36.00
N ARG A 593 5.25 10.00 35.39
CA ARG A 593 6.37 10.88 35.01
C ARG A 593 5.98 11.92 33.96
N ILE A 594 5.06 11.60 33.04
CA ILE A 594 4.51 12.57 32.08
C ILE A 594 3.66 13.63 32.80
N ILE A 595 2.77 13.23 33.71
CA ILE A 595 1.93 14.15 34.49
C ILE A 595 2.80 15.03 35.39
N GLU A 596 3.78 14.46 36.10
CA GLU A 596 4.73 15.22 36.92
C GLU A 596 5.49 16.27 36.10
N ARG A 597 6.10 15.85 34.98
CA ARG A 597 6.90 16.75 34.12
C ARG A 597 6.06 17.87 33.50
N LEU A 598 4.80 17.61 33.10
CA LEU A 598 3.96 18.59 32.41
C LEU A 598 3.10 19.44 33.37
N TYR A 599 2.62 18.85 34.46
CA TYR A 599 1.59 19.42 35.34
C TYR A 599 1.97 19.45 36.83
N GLY A 600 3.10 18.86 37.21
CA GLY A 600 3.62 18.87 38.57
C GLY A 600 4.10 20.25 39.05
N SER A 601 4.58 20.30 40.30
CA SER A 601 4.97 21.51 41.03
C SER A 601 6.09 22.34 40.36
N GLN A 602 6.96 21.72 39.56
CA GLN A 602 8.05 22.38 38.82
C GLN A 602 7.63 22.94 37.45
N SER A 603 6.38 22.69 37.02
CA SER A 603 5.87 23.07 35.70
C SER A 603 4.59 23.91 35.82
N ALA A 604 3.41 23.34 35.54
CA ALA A 604 2.15 24.09 35.63
C ALA A 604 1.61 24.24 37.06
N GLY A 605 2.14 23.49 38.04
CA GLY A 605 1.71 23.54 39.44
C GLY A 605 0.26 23.08 39.68
N VAL A 606 -0.28 22.25 38.77
CA VAL A 606 -1.68 21.80 38.79
C VAL A 606 -1.87 20.55 39.64
N ILE A 607 -0.84 19.72 39.81
CA ILE A 607 -0.88 18.47 40.59
C ILE A 607 0.33 18.42 41.54
N ASP A 608 0.13 17.93 42.77
CA ASP A 608 1.23 17.53 43.66
C ASP A 608 1.74 16.13 43.22
N PRO A 609 3.03 15.96 42.86
CA PRO A 609 3.57 14.65 42.50
C PRO A 609 3.38 13.57 43.57
N ASN A 610 3.32 13.95 44.86
CA ASN A 610 3.09 13.01 45.97
C ASN A 610 1.66 12.43 45.99
N ASN A 611 0.74 13.01 45.22
CA ASN A 611 -0.64 12.54 45.08
C ASN A 611 -0.83 11.59 43.87
N ILE A 612 0.25 11.24 43.16
CA ILE A 612 0.22 10.29 42.03
C ILE A 612 0.72 8.92 42.51
N VAL A 613 -0.07 7.87 42.29
CA VAL A 613 0.29 6.48 42.61
C VAL A 613 0.14 5.62 41.35
N SER A 614 1.22 4.95 40.95
CA SER A 614 1.18 3.95 39.87
C SER A 614 0.96 2.55 40.41
N LYS A 615 0.18 1.76 39.66
CA LYS A 615 -0.15 0.36 39.88
C LYS A 615 -0.25 -0.39 38.56
N THR A 616 -0.24 -1.70 38.63
CA THR A 616 -0.27 -2.60 37.46
C THR A 616 -1.58 -3.37 37.37
N PHE A 617 -1.91 -3.85 36.17
CA PHE A 617 -3.04 -4.77 35.99
C PHE A 617 -2.82 -6.13 36.72
N VAL A 618 -1.56 -6.51 36.98
CA VAL A 618 -1.22 -7.69 37.81
C VAL A 618 -1.70 -7.49 39.24
N GLU A 619 -1.38 -6.35 39.86
CA GLU A 619 -1.84 -6.01 41.21
C GLU A 619 -3.37 -5.91 41.28
N LEU A 620 -4.01 -5.32 40.27
CA LEU A 620 -5.46 -5.23 40.19
C LEU A 620 -6.12 -6.62 40.09
N SER A 621 -5.67 -7.48 39.16
CA SER A 621 -6.16 -8.86 39.07
C SER A 621 -5.98 -9.62 40.38
N THR A 622 -4.81 -9.51 41.02
CA THR A 622 -4.51 -10.18 42.29
C THR A 622 -5.47 -9.76 43.41
N LEU A 623 -5.89 -8.48 43.43
CA LEU A 623 -6.93 -7.99 44.31
C LEU A 623 -8.30 -8.62 43.96
N LEU A 624 -8.73 -8.56 42.71
CA LEU A 624 -10.04 -9.07 42.26
C LEU A 624 -10.19 -10.59 42.51
N ASP A 625 -9.16 -11.38 42.19
CA ASP A 625 -9.10 -12.82 42.44
C ASP A 625 -9.30 -13.12 43.93
N SER A 626 -8.72 -12.33 44.83
CA SER A 626 -8.86 -12.52 46.27
C SER A 626 -10.27 -12.19 46.79
N LEU A 627 -10.94 -11.18 46.20
CA LEU A 627 -12.31 -10.80 46.56
C LEU A 627 -13.33 -11.85 46.08
N GLU A 628 -13.09 -12.44 44.91
CA GLU A 628 -13.88 -13.55 44.37
C GLU A 628 -13.72 -14.82 45.22
N GLN A 629 -12.49 -15.15 45.63
CA GLN A 629 -12.24 -16.27 46.54
C GLN A 629 -12.91 -16.07 47.91
N GLN A 630 -12.82 -14.88 48.51
CA GLN A 630 -13.50 -14.56 49.77
C GLN A 630 -15.03 -14.70 49.64
N SER A 631 -15.59 -14.23 48.52
CA SER A 631 -17.03 -14.35 48.21
C SER A 631 -17.46 -15.81 48.04
N ALA A 632 -16.65 -16.63 47.37
CA ALA A 632 -16.92 -18.06 47.18
C ALA A 632 -16.89 -18.85 48.51
N VAL A 633 -15.95 -18.54 49.40
CA VAL A 633 -15.88 -19.15 50.75
C VAL A 633 -17.10 -18.76 51.58
N ALA A 634 -17.49 -17.49 51.58
CA ALA A 634 -18.67 -17.01 52.31
C ALA A 634 -19.99 -17.66 51.85
N VAL A 635 -20.12 -17.99 50.56
CA VAL A 635 -21.27 -18.76 50.05
C VAL A 635 -21.19 -20.23 50.47
N GLY A 636 -20.01 -20.86 50.40
CA GLY A 636 -19.81 -22.27 50.76
C GLY A 636 -20.20 -22.64 52.19
N GLU A 637 -19.95 -21.74 53.16
CA GLU A 637 -20.32 -21.95 54.57
C GLU A 637 -21.83 -21.86 54.86
N THR A 638 -22.65 -21.38 53.91
CA THR A 638 -24.09 -21.17 54.12
C THR A 638 -25.00 -22.34 53.73
N THR A 639 -24.44 -23.48 53.30
CA THR A 639 -25.22 -24.69 52.98
C THR A 639 -25.44 -25.57 54.22
N PRO A 640 -26.66 -25.63 54.81
CA PRO A 640 -26.92 -26.55 55.93
C PRO A 640 -26.93 -28.01 55.44
N ILE A 641 -26.26 -28.89 56.18
CA ILE A 641 -26.28 -30.33 55.95
C ILE A 641 -27.68 -30.88 56.27
N ILE A 642 -28.55 -30.95 55.26
CA ILE A 642 -29.79 -31.71 55.36
C ILE A 642 -29.48 -33.17 55.00
N ALA A 643 -29.38 -34.01 56.02
CA ALA A 643 -29.34 -35.45 55.83
C ALA A 643 -30.69 -35.95 55.28
N ALA A 644 -30.71 -36.40 54.03
CA ALA A 644 -31.86 -37.04 53.40
C ALA A 644 -31.52 -38.51 53.07
N THR A 645 -32.21 -39.41 53.76
CA THR A 645 -32.08 -40.87 53.65
C THR A 645 -32.52 -41.38 52.27
N ALA A 646 -31.68 -42.16 51.59
CA ALA A 646 -32.09 -42.82 50.33
C ALA A 646 -31.40 -44.19 50.13
N THR A 647 -32.16 -45.27 50.31
CA THR A 647 -31.89 -46.64 49.83
C THR A 647 -33.25 -47.35 49.61
N PRO A 648 -33.34 -48.43 48.80
CA PRO A 648 -33.00 -48.45 47.38
C PRO A 648 -34.05 -49.21 46.51
N THR A 649 -34.13 -48.94 45.21
CA THR A 649 -34.81 -49.86 44.26
C THR A 649 -34.08 -49.92 42.91
N MET A 650 -33.92 -51.12 42.34
CA MET A 650 -33.08 -51.38 41.15
C MET A 650 -33.87 -51.69 39.87
N ALA A 651 -33.30 -51.34 38.72
CA ALA A 651 -33.21 -52.12 37.46
C ALA A 651 -32.25 -51.38 36.50
N ALA A 652 -31.02 -51.84 36.20
CA ALA A 652 -30.65 -52.87 35.20
C ALA A 652 -30.99 -52.49 33.74
N GLY A 653 -30.04 -52.42 32.78
CA GLY A 653 -28.58 -52.64 32.83
C GLY A 653 -27.86 -52.55 31.45
N LEU A 654 -26.62 -53.07 31.39
CA LEU A 654 -25.69 -53.24 30.23
C LEU A 654 -24.82 -52.05 29.74
N LEU A 655 -23.52 -52.07 30.14
CA LEU A 655 -22.32 -52.42 29.32
C LEU A 655 -22.16 -51.78 27.91
N LEU A 656 -20.98 -51.28 27.45
CA LEU A 656 -19.60 -51.83 27.56
C LEU A 656 -18.50 -50.88 26.97
N THR A 657 -17.22 -51.08 27.37
CA THR A 657 -15.92 -50.65 26.72
C THR A 657 -15.35 -49.23 27.06
N PRO A 658 -14.02 -48.93 26.86
CA PRO A 658 -13.04 -49.13 27.95
C PRO A 658 -11.99 -48.00 28.15
N THR A 659 -11.18 -48.13 29.21
CA THR A 659 -10.06 -47.26 29.60
C THR A 659 -8.71 -47.65 29.00
N LEU A 660 -7.83 -46.67 28.76
CA LEU A 660 -6.36 -46.82 28.75
C LEU A 660 -5.68 -45.60 29.39
N THR A 661 -4.63 -45.85 30.17
CA THR A 661 -3.79 -44.88 30.88
C THR A 661 -2.45 -44.65 30.16
N PRO A 662 -1.75 -43.52 30.41
CA PRO A 662 -0.32 -43.39 30.16
C PRO A 662 0.51 -43.42 31.46
N SER A 663 1.81 -43.66 31.32
CA SER A 663 2.75 -43.99 32.41
C SER A 663 4.06 -43.20 32.30
N ALA A 664 4.66 -42.91 33.46
CA ALA A 664 6.09 -42.66 33.78
C ALA A 664 6.99 -41.78 32.87
N SER A 665 7.69 -40.85 33.52
CA SER A 665 8.79 -40.04 32.95
C SER A 665 10.19 -40.59 33.34
N PRO A 666 11.25 -40.35 32.55
CA PRO A 666 12.65 -40.63 32.90
C PRO A 666 13.43 -39.39 33.42
N PRO A 667 14.64 -39.55 34.02
CA PRO A 667 15.27 -38.53 34.88
C PRO A 667 16.40 -37.68 34.23
N ILE A 668 16.78 -36.62 34.96
CA ILE A 668 17.80 -35.62 34.67
C ILE A 668 19.22 -36.07 35.14
N PRO A 669 20.31 -35.78 34.41
CA PRO A 669 21.69 -35.94 34.88
C PRO A 669 22.27 -34.67 35.56
N THR A 670 23.28 -34.85 36.43
CA THR A 670 23.84 -33.83 37.34
C THR A 670 25.30 -33.44 37.04
N GLN A 671 25.81 -32.42 37.76
CA GLN A 671 27.22 -32.01 38.04
C GLN A 671 27.87 -30.89 37.19
N PRO A 672 28.94 -30.21 37.69
CA PRO A 672 29.41 -29.99 39.08
C PRO A 672 29.74 -28.50 39.41
N ALA A 673 30.35 -28.22 40.57
CA ALA A 673 30.63 -26.88 41.13
C ALA A 673 32.13 -26.51 41.25
N GLY A 674 32.42 -25.21 41.41
CA GLY A 674 33.73 -24.59 41.72
C GLY A 674 34.15 -23.49 40.72
N SER A 675 34.79 -22.36 41.08
CA SER A 675 35.37 -21.91 42.36
C SER A 675 35.62 -20.38 42.45
N THR A 676 35.57 -19.82 43.67
CA THR A 676 36.39 -18.71 44.23
C THR A 676 36.72 -17.42 43.43
N ALA A 677 36.32 -16.24 43.96
CA ALA A 677 37.24 -15.21 44.53
C ALA A 677 36.49 -13.96 45.08
N THR A 678 37.11 -13.21 45.99
CA THR A 678 36.61 -11.98 46.67
C THR A 678 37.58 -10.80 46.40
N PRO A 679 37.47 -9.61 47.06
CA PRO A 679 36.51 -8.54 46.78
C PRO A 679 37.18 -7.15 46.56
N ASP A 680 36.50 -6.16 45.97
CA ASP A 680 36.80 -4.74 46.28
C ASP A 680 35.71 -3.71 45.92
N SER A 681 35.91 -2.47 46.39
CA SER A 681 34.94 -1.38 46.59
C SER A 681 35.19 -0.15 45.67
N LEU A 682 34.36 0.90 45.48
CA LEU A 682 33.04 1.45 45.91
C LEU A 682 32.75 2.66 44.93
N PRO A 683 31.62 3.43 44.96
CA PRO A 683 30.17 3.17 45.05
C PRO A 683 29.39 3.50 43.74
N GLN A 684 28.20 2.91 43.52
CA GLN A 684 27.24 3.37 42.49
C GLN A 684 26.00 4.04 43.08
N ALA A 685 25.39 4.95 42.31
CA ALA A 685 24.20 5.69 42.68
C ALA A 685 22.96 4.79 42.76
N THR A 686 22.02 5.14 43.63
CA THR A 686 20.83 4.34 43.95
C THR A 686 19.79 4.35 42.83
N SER A 687 19.77 3.29 42.02
CA SER A 687 18.58 2.86 41.26
C SER A 687 18.01 1.60 41.89
N SER A 688 16.73 1.61 42.27
CA SER A 688 16.03 0.42 42.76
C SER A 688 16.02 -0.68 41.67
N PRO A 689 16.26 -1.96 42.01
CA PRO A 689 16.22 -3.04 41.03
C PRO A 689 14.77 -3.35 40.60
N PRO A 690 14.57 -3.90 39.38
CA PRO A 690 13.26 -4.43 38.97
C PRO A 690 12.90 -5.68 39.79
N VAL A 691 11.66 -5.75 40.28
CA VAL A 691 11.15 -6.89 41.06
C VAL A 691 11.02 -8.11 40.16
N SER A 692 11.72 -9.19 40.49
CA SER A 692 11.58 -10.49 39.85
C SER A 692 10.38 -11.26 40.40
N LEU A 693 9.70 -12.03 39.54
CA LEU A 693 8.47 -12.78 39.87
C LEU A 693 8.64 -13.86 40.96
N ASP A 694 9.88 -14.20 41.34
CA ASP A 694 10.19 -15.25 42.31
C ASP A 694 10.18 -14.78 43.79
N GLU A 695 9.99 -13.48 44.08
CA GLU A 695 9.97 -12.96 45.48
C GLU A 695 8.58 -12.98 46.15
N ILE A 696 7.53 -13.48 45.50
CA ILE A 696 6.15 -13.53 46.06
C ILE A 696 5.88 -14.86 46.78
N GLU A 697 6.80 -15.29 47.64
CA GLU A 697 6.58 -16.40 48.59
C GLU A 697 6.71 -15.94 50.06
N ASN A 698 5.66 -15.30 50.56
CA ASN A 698 5.24 -15.37 51.97
C ASN A 698 3.82 -14.84 52.11
N SER A 699 2.99 -15.48 52.92
CA SER A 699 1.55 -15.17 53.07
C SER A 699 1.24 -13.78 53.64
N THR A 700 2.25 -13.06 54.12
CA THR A 700 2.18 -11.65 54.53
C THR A 700 2.26 -10.66 53.36
N SER A 701 2.70 -11.08 52.17
CA SER A 701 2.96 -10.19 51.02
C SER A 701 1.70 -9.88 50.20
N VAL A 702 0.95 -10.90 49.77
CA VAL A 702 -0.24 -10.72 48.92
C VAL A 702 -1.38 -9.99 49.65
N ALA A 703 -1.57 -10.28 50.95
CA ALA A 703 -2.58 -9.58 51.76
C ALA A 703 -2.24 -8.09 51.95
N ASP A 704 -0.96 -7.76 52.09
CA ASP A 704 -0.45 -6.38 52.19
C ASP A 704 -0.46 -5.65 50.83
N LEU A 705 -0.20 -6.36 49.72
CA LEU A 705 -0.34 -5.82 48.37
C LEU A 705 -1.80 -5.49 48.04
N ASN A 706 -2.71 -6.39 48.41
CA ASN A 706 -4.15 -6.21 48.20
C ASN A 706 -4.72 -5.12 49.10
N SER A 707 -4.31 -5.03 50.37
CA SER A 707 -4.73 -3.92 51.25
C SER A 707 -4.25 -2.57 50.74
N LYS A 708 -2.98 -2.45 50.31
CA LYS A 708 -2.42 -1.22 49.71
C LYS A 708 -3.12 -0.84 48.41
N THR A 709 -3.50 -1.81 47.59
CA THR A 709 -4.21 -1.56 46.32
C THR A 709 -5.65 -1.11 46.57
N LEU A 710 -6.34 -1.73 47.54
CA LEU A 710 -7.69 -1.36 47.95
C LEU A 710 -7.70 0.03 48.64
N GLU A 711 -6.72 0.32 49.50
CA GLU A 711 -6.50 1.64 50.08
C GLU A 711 -6.23 2.70 49.01
N ALA A 712 -5.40 2.40 48.01
CA ALA A 712 -5.14 3.32 46.89
C ALA A 712 -6.42 3.62 46.10
N ILE A 713 -7.27 2.63 45.82
CA ILE A 713 -8.56 2.81 45.15
C ILE A 713 -9.51 3.67 46.00
N ALA A 714 -9.58 3.42 47.31
CA ALA A 714 -10.45 4.17 48.23
C ALA A 714 -9.99 5.63 48.43
N ASN A 715 -8.68 5.89 48.36
CA ASN A 715 -8.07 7.22 48.55
C ASN A 715 -7.84 7.99 47.23
N ALA A 716 -8.36 7.53 46.09
CA ALA A 716 -8.20 8.19 44.79
C ALA A 716 -9.41 9.05 44.43
N ASP A 717 -9.18 10.27 43.93
CA ASP A 717 -10.21 11.11 43.31
C ASP A 717 -10.37 10.77 41.81
N TRP A 718 -9.27 10.36 41.18
CA TRP A 718 -9.19 9.91 39.79
C TRP A 718 -8.55 8.54 39.69
N ILE A 719 -9.12 7.68 38.86
CA ILE A 719 -8.52 6.39 38.49
C ILE A 719 -8.35 6.36 36.97
N ILE A 720 -7.11 6.20 36.50
CA ILE A 720 -6.73 6.20 35.09
C ILE A 720 -6.25 4.79 34.71
N PHE A 721 -6.93 4.15 33.76
CA PHE A 721 -6.53 2.87 33.20
C PHE A 721 -5.81 3.06 31.86
N ALA A 722 -4.53 2.68 31.79
CA ALA A 722 -3.77 2.56 30.54
C ALA A 722 -3.90 1.12 30.02
N MET A 723 -4.78 0.93 29.04
CA MET A 723 -5.25 -0.38 28.59
C MET A 723 -4.72 -0.73 27.20
N LEU A 724 -4.24 -1.97 27.01
CA LEU A 724 -3.87 -2.52 25.70
C LEU A 724 -5.06 -3.32 25.12
N ASP A 725 -4.84 -4.50 24.56
CA ASP A 725 -5.90 -5.42 24.08
C ASP A 725 -6.36 -6.42 25.14
N VAL A 726 -7.56 -6.99 24.98
CA VAL A 726 -8.06 -8.06 25.86
C VAL A 726 -7.75 -9.43 25.27
N ALA A 727 -6.68 -10.06 25.76
CA ALA A 727 -6.15 -11.33 25.29
C ALA A 727 -5.96 -12.32 26.46
N PRO A 728 -7.03 -12.94 26.99
CA PRO A 728 -6.96 -13.74 28.21
C PRO A 728 -6.04 -14.98 28.11
N GLU A 729 -5.82 -15.52 26.90
CA GLU A 729 -4.98 -16.70 26.69
C GLU A 729 -3.48 -16.40 26.77
N SER A 730 -3.03 -15.23 26.29
CA SER A 730 -1.62 -14.81 26.26
C SER A 730 -1.26 -13.80 27.34
N ALA A 731 -2.24 -13.04 27.85
CA ALA A 731 -2.10 -12.05 28.90
C ALA A 731 -3.37 -12.06 29.81
N PRO A 732 -3.48 -12.99 30.78
CA PRO A 732 -4.69 -13.15 31.61
C PRO A 732 -5.17 -11.86 32.29
N ASN A 733 -4.22 -11.02 32.74
CA ASN A 733 -4.49 -9.77 33.44
C ASN A 733 -5.08 -8.66 32.55
N SER A 734 -5.07 -8.83 31.23
CA SER A 734 -5.73 -7.89 30.29
C SER A 734 -7.25 -7.74 30.54
N THR A 735 -7.86 -8.71 31.23
CA THR A 735 -9.28 -8.68 31.62
C THR A 735 -9.59 -7.83 32.85
N ALA A 736 -8.57 -7.34 33.58
CA ALA A 736 -8.72 -6.69 34.89
C ALA A 736 -9.73 -5.52 34.89
N VAL A 737 -9.69 -4.64 33.88
CA VAL A 737 -10.61 -3.51 33.76
C VAL A 737 -12.05 -3.98 33.50
N LYS A 738 -12.25 -4.98 32.63
CA LYS A 738 -13.58 -5.54 32.35
C LYS A 738 -14.20 -6.18 33.59
N ARG A 739 -13.41 -6.96 34.35
CA ARG A 739 -13.83 -7.57 35.63
C ARG A 739 -14.16 -6.52 36.70
N LEU A 740 -13.29 -5.51 36.87
CA LEU A 740 -13.52 -4.42 37.80
C LEU A 740 -14.81 -3.66 37.46
N LEU A 741 -15.00 -3.29 36.18
CA LEU A 741 -16.18 -2.55 35.74
C LEU A 741 -17.44 -3.40 35.77
N SER A 742 -17.40 -4.68 35.39
CA SER A 742 -18.59 -5.54 35.32
C SER A 742 -19.03 -6.04 36.68
N ASP A 743 -18.13 -6.70 37.42
CA ASP A 743 -18.47 -7.51 38.58
C ASP A 743 -18.19 -6.78 39.91
N HIS A 744 -17.14 -5.93 39.93
CA HIS A 744 -16.67 -5.25 41.16
C HIS A 744 -16.88 -3.73 41.14
N ALA A 745 -17.89 -3.25 40.39
CA ALA A 745 -18.18 -1.83 40.23
C ALA A 745 -18.43 -1.07 41.55
N GLY A 746 -18.81 -1.78 42.62
CA GLY A 746 -18.96 -1.21 43.97
C GLY A 746 -17.69 -0.63 44.58
N LEU A 747 -16.50 -1.01 44.08
CA LEU A 747 -15.22 -0.38 44.44
C LEU A 747 -15.08 1.05 43.88
N LEU A 748 -15.85 1.38 42.83
CA LEU A 748 -15.87 2.67 42.13
C LEU A 748 -17.11 3.48 42.55
N THR A 749 -17.14 3.95 43.80
CA THR A 749 -18.30 4.65 44.37
C THR A 749 -18.40 6.12 44.00
N ASN A 750 -17.28 6.86 43.99
CA ASN A 750 -17.25 8.32 43.75
C ASN A 750 -16.09 8.78 42.84
N GLN A 751 -15.20 7.87 42.43
CA GLN A 751 -13.97 8.19 41.72
C GLN A 751 -14.22 8.53 40.24
N LYS A 752 -13.51 9.55 39.74
CA LYS A 752 -13.55 9.95 38.33
C LYS A 752 -12.73 8.93 37.51
N THR A 753 -13.42 8.01 36.86
CA THR A 753 -12.79 6.87 36.19
C THR A 753 -12.52 7.15 34.72
N VAL A 754 -11.26 7.04 34.28
CA VAL A 754 -10.82 7.32 32.91
C VAL A 754 -10.14 6.09 32.33
N VAL A 755 -10.42 5.75 31.08
CA VAL A 755 -9.68 4.73 30.32
C VAL A 755 -8.96 5.39 29.14
N LEU A 756 -7.69 5.04 28.96
CA LEU A 756 -6.86 5.35 27.79
C LEU A 756 -6.60 4.04 27.04
N ALA A 757 -7.26 3.83 25.90
CA ALA A 757 -6.98 2.71 25.02
C ALA A 757 -5.69 2.99 24.22
N LEU A 758 -4.57 2.47 24.71
CA LEU A 758 -3.26 2.54 24.06
C LEU A 758 -3.14 1.56 22.88
N HIS A 759 -4.07 0.62 22.76
CA HIS A 759 -4.26 -0.26 21.61
C HIS A 759 -5.62 0.04 20.93
N ALA A 760 -6.22 -0.93 20.25
CA ALA A 760 -7.50 -0.75 19.58
C ALA A 760 -8.66 -0.37 20.56
N PRO A 761 -9.67 0.40 20.12
CA PRO A 761 -10.61 1.11 21.01
C PRO A 761 -11.88 0.34 21.41
N PHE A 762 -12.05 -0.92 21.00
CA PHE A 762 -13.36 -1.60 20.96
C PHE A 762 -13.55 -2.71 22.01
N TYR A 763 -12.70 -2.78 23.03
CA TYR A 763 -12.71 -3.88 24.01
C TYR A 763 -13.73 -3.72 25.15
N LEU A 764 -14.23 -2.50 25.37
CA LEU A 764 -15.27 -2.19 26.37
C LEU A 764 -16.65 -2.07 25.72
N ASP A 765 -17.68 -2.61 26.37
CA ASP A 765 -19.06 -2.50 25.91
C ASP A 765 -19.80 -1.29 26.52
N ALA A 766 -21.04 -1.05 26.06
CA ALA A 766 -21.86 0.08 26.52
C ALA A 766 -22.16 0.06 28.04
N THR A 767 -22.25 -1.12 28.65
CA THR A 767 -22.51 -1.30 30.08
C THR A 767 -21.27 -0.96 30.89
N GLU A 768 -20.11 -1.42 30.46
CA GLU A 768 -18.81 -1.09 31.07
C GLU A 768 -18.49 0.40 30.91
N MET A 769 -18.65 0.96 29.70
CA MET A 769 -18.41 2.37 29.43
C MET A 769 -19.35 3.31 30.20
N SER A 770 -20.59 2.89 30.49
CA SER A 770 -21.54 3.70 31.29
C SER A 770 -21.07 4.02 32.72
N LYS A 771 -20.05 3.28 33.20
CA LYS A 771 -19.44 3.45 34.53
C LYS A 771 -18.20 4.37 34.48
N LEU A 772 -17.83 4.86 33.29
CA LEU A 772 -16.66 5.72 33.08
C LEU A 772 -17.02 7.20 33.08
N THR A 773 -16.10 8.04 33.56
CA THR A 773 -16.13 9.49 33.37
C THR A 773 -15.65 9.89 31.97
N ALA A 774 -14.64 9.20 31.43
CA ALA A 774 -14.20 9.37 30.05
C ALA A 774 -13.50 8.12 29.49
N TYR A 775 -13.64 7.88 28.19
CA TYR A 775 -12.88 6.87 27.44
C TYR A 775 -12.19 7.52 26.24
N PHE A 776 -10.87 7.42 26.18
CA PHE A 776 -10.07 7.94 25.08
C PHE A 776 -9.49 6.82 24.20
N GLY A 777 -9.63 6.97 22.89
CA GLY A 777 -8.83 6.25 21.91
C GLY A 777 -7.48 6.94 21.76
N VAL A 778 -6.40 6.24 22.10
CA VAL A 778 -5.00 6.70 21.97
C VAL A 778 -4.28 5.93 20.87
N TYR A 779 -4.61 4.63 20.67
CA TYR A 779 -4.17 3.78 19.56
C TYR A 779 -2.67 3.45 19.48
N SER A 780 -1.81 4.22 20.16
CA SER A 780 -0.37 4.02 20.24
C SER A 780 0.13 4.29 21.66
N LYS A 781 1.22 3.63 22.04
CA LYS A 781 1.90 3.76 23.35
C LYS A 781 3.23 4.53 23.30
N THR A 782 3.55 5.13 22.15
CA THR A 782 4.75 5.98 22.03
C THR A 782 4.64 7.25 22.89
N THR A 783 5.78 7.79 23.34
CA THR A 783 5.82 8.99 24.20
C THR A 783 5.00 10.17 23.66
N PRO A 784 5.05 10.55 22.35
CA PRO A 784 4.23 11.63 21.82
C PRO A 784 2.71 11.38 21.96
N PHE A 785 2.28 10.12 21.90
CA PHE A 785 0.89 9.73 22.08
C PHE A 785 0.46 9.74 23.56
N LEU A 786 1.32 9.25 24.45
CA LEU A 786 1.07 9.33 25.90
C LEU A 786 1.00 10.79 26.38
N GLU A 787 1.94 11.65 25.96
CA GLU A 787 1.90 13.08 26.21
C GLU A 787 0.63 13.73 25.64
N SER A 788 0.25 13.37 24.41
CA SER A 788 -0.95 13.91 23.77
C SER A 788 -2.25 13.48 24.44
N ALA A 789 -2.31 12.26 24.97
CA ALA A 789 -3.44 11.76 25.76
C ALA A 789 -3.55 12.51 27.09
N ILE A 790 -2.44 12.71 27.80
CA ILE A 790 -2.42 13.50 29.04
C ILE A 790 -2.80 14.97 28.78
N HIS A 791 -2.31 15.60 27.70
CA HIS A 791 -2.73 16.94 27.33
C HIS A 791 -4.25 17.05 27.02
N ALA A 792 -4.84 16.05 26.37
CA ALA A 792 -6.29 16.01 26.14
C ALA A 792 -7.08 15.81 27.46
N LEU A 793 -6.62 14.91 28.33
CA LEU A 793 -7.19 14.64 29.66
C LEU A 793 -7.16 15.90 30.56
N PHE A 794 -6.06 16.65 30.56
CA PHE A 794 -5.93 17.95 31.24
C PHE A 794 -6.52 19.13 30.46
N ARG A 795 -7.34 18.88 29.42
CA ARG A 795 -8.06 19.88 28.61
C ARG A 795 -7.18 20.95 27.95
N ARG A 796 -5.90 20.65 27.67
CA ARG A 796 -4.99 21.61 27.01
C ARG A 796 -5.43 21.91 25.56
N TYR A 797 -6.09 20.95 24.92
CA TYR A 797 -6.85 21.11 23.69
C TYR A 797 -7.99 20.07 23.67
N PRO A 798 -9.08 20.32 22.91
CA PRO A 798 -10.07 19.27 22.66
C PRO A 798 -9.48 18.17 21.78
N PRO A 799 -9.75 16.88 22.06
CA PRO A 799 -9.42 15.79 21.14
C PRO A 799 -10.26 15.91 19.87
N ILE A 800 -9.61 15.80 18.71
CA ILE A 800 -10.23 16.02 17.39
C ILE A 800 -10.29 14.76 16.52
N GLY A 801 -9.64 13.67 16.94
CA GLY A 801 -9.65 12.42 16.18
C GLY A 801 -11.02 11.74 16.12
N ALA A 802 -11.11 10.75 15.24
CA ALA A 802 -12.21 9.79 15.19
C ALA A 802 -11.63 8.38 14.98
N PRO A 803 -12.17 7.31 15.58
CA PRO A 803 -11.67 5.97 15.35
C PRO A 803 -11.83 5.60 13.87
N PRO A 804 -10.81 5.00 13.23
CA PRO A 804 -10.90 4.53 11.85
C PRO A 804 -11.62 3.17 11.75
N VAL A 805 -12.33 2.77 12.80
CA VAL A 805 -13.01 1.48 13.00
C VAL A 805 -14.30 1.71 13.79
N ASP A 806 -15.22 0.75 13.69
CA ASP A 806 -16.42 0.71 14.55
C ASP A 806 -16.03 0.64 16.03
N VAL A 807 -16.74 1.40 16.88
CA VAL A 807 -16.61 1.33 18.35
C VAL A 807 -18.02 1.20 18.97
N PRO A 808 -18.51 -0.02 19.21
CA PRO A 808 -19.86 -0.27 19.71
C PRO A 808 -20.14 0.45 21.03
N GLY A 809 -21.38 0.90 21.24
CA GLY A 809 -21.77 1.62 22.46
C GLY A 809 -21.34 3.10 22.52
N THR A 810 -20.70 3.62 21.46
CA THR A 810 -20.32 5.03 21.33
C THR A 810 -21.02 5.69 20.14
N ARG A 811 -20.82 7.01 19.97
CA ARG A 811 -21.21 7.74 18.74
C ARG A 811 -20.54 7.23 17.45
N PHE A 812 -19.55 6.34 17.58
CA PHE A 812 -18.82 5.71 16.48
C PHE A 812 -19.20 4.23 16.29
N ALA A 813 -20.39 3.82 16.71
CA ALA A 813 -20.87 2.43 16.57
C ALA A 813 -20.98 1.93 15.11
N SER A 814 -20.99 2.82 14.11
CA SER A 814 -20.88 2.47 12.70
C SER A 814 -20.02 3.48 11.93
N LEU A 815 -18.81 3.07 11.53
CA LEU A 815 -17.90 3.82 10.68
C LEU A 815 -18.56 4.20 9.35
N ALA A 816 -19.30 3.26 8.75
CA ALA A 816 -20.03 3.47 7.51
C ALA A 816 -21.09 4.59 7.60
N GLU A 817 -21.72 4.78 8.77
CA GLU A 817 -22.60 5.92 9.00
C GLU A 817 -21.80 7.23 9.17
N ARG A 818 -20.69 7.19 9.91
CA ARG A 818 -19.83 8.36 10.15
C ARG A 818 -19.20 8.92 8.87
N LEU A 819 -18.95 8.08 7.88
CA LEU A 819 -18.41 8.45 6.56
C LEU A 819 -19.43 9.04 5.57
N ARG A 820 -20.72 9.13 5.95
CA ARG A 820 -21.76 9.72 5.09
C ARG A 820 -21.70 11.25 5.09
N PRO A 821 -22.17 11.92 4.01
CA PRO A 821 -22.28 13.38 3.95
C PRO A 821 -22.99 13.97 5.17
N ASN A 822 -22.35 14.93 5.83
CA ASN A 822 -22.86 15.54 7.04
C ASN A 822 -24.02 16.50 6.74
N PRO A 823 -25.26 16.23 7.20
CA PRO A 823 -26.40 17.10 6.94
C PRO A 823 -26.30 18.48 7.62
N ALA A 824 -25.43 18.64 8.63
CA ALA A 824 -25.20 19.92 9.29
C ALA A 824 -24.21 20.84 8.53
N THR A 825 -23.48 20.29 7.55
CA THR A 825 -22.48 21.04 6.76
C THR A 825 -23.05 21.42 5.40
N GLN A 826 -22.95 22.70 5.04
CA GLN A 826 -23.33 23.17 3.70
C GLN A 826 -22.27 22.77 2.68
N ILE A 827 -22.69 22.16 1.57
CA ILE A 827 -21.79 21.80 0.46
C ILE A 827 -21.35 23.09 -0.24
N PRO A 828 -20.03 23.38 -0.37
CA PRO A 828 -19.57 24.51 -1.16
C PRO A 828 -19.88 24.27 -2.64
N LEU A 829 -20.47 25.26 -3.31
CA LEU A 829 -20.79 25.21 -4.74
C LEU A 829 -20.02 26.32 -5.46
N GLN A 830 -19.29 25.95 -6.51
CA GLN A 830 -18.57 26.84 -7.41
C GLN A 830 -19.09 26.62 -8.83
N ILE A 831 -19.17 27.71 -9.60
CA ILE A 831 -19.68 27.70 -10.99
C ILE A 831 -18.70 28.50 -11.87
N GLU A 832 -18.29 27.89 -12.98
CA GLU A 832 -17.27 28.37 -13.93
C GLU A 832 -17.87 28.41 -15.35
N GLU A 833 -17.49 29.41 -16.14
CA GLU A 833 -17.85 29.53 -17.57
C GLU A 833 -16.75 28.94 -18.48
N SER A 834 -17.06 28.78 -19.77
CA SER A 834 -16.25 28.04 -20.75
C SER A 834 -14.87 28.61 -21.09
N ASP A 835 -14.57 29.85 -20.68
CA ASP A 835 -13.26 30.50 -20.77
C ASP A 835 -12.40 30.32 -19.50
N GLY A 836 -12.98 29.80 -18.42
CA GLY A 836 -12.34 29.63 -17.11
C GLY A 836 -12.71 30.69 -16.07
N ASP A 837 -13.52 31.69 -16.41
CA ASP A 837 -13.94 32.70 -15.43
C ASP A 837 -14.87 32.10 -14.36
N THR A 838 -14.53 32.35 -13.10
CA THR A 838 -15.28 31.85 -11.94
C THR A 838 -16.42 32.81 -11.62
N LEU A 839 -17.60 32.50 -12.15
CA LEU A 839 -18.83 33.28 -11.94
C LEU A 839 -19.33 33.24 -10.50
N VAL A 840 -19.15 32.12 -9.80
CA VAL A 840 -19.51 31.97 -8.39
C VAL A 840 -18.41 31.22 -7.67
N ARG A 841 -17.73 31.89 -6.74
CA ARG A 841 -16.67 31.30 -5.91
C ARG A 841 -17.26 30.63 -4.66
N ALA A 842 -16.76 29.44 -4.34
CA ALA A 842 -17.14 28.70 -3.14
C ALA A 842 -17.06 29.58 -1.87
N GLY A 843 -18.20 29.77 -1.21
CA GLY A 843 -18.29 30.48 0.07
C GLY A 843 -18.48 32.01 -0.01
N GLN A 844 -18.36 32.65 -1.18
CA GLN A 844 -18.72 34.07 -1.34
C GLN A 844 -20.15 34.21 -1.85
N GLN A 845 -21.05 34.76 -1.03
CA GLN A 845 -22.07 35.64 -1.56
C GLN A 845 -21.40 36.99 -1.80
N SER A 846 -21.59 37.57 -2.99
CA SER A 846 -21.56 39.02 -3.09
C SER A 846 -22.68 39.59 -2.23
N GLU A 847 -22.37 40.59 -1.41
CA GLU A 847 -23.39 41.44 -0.78
C GLU A 847 -23.98 42.44 -1.80
N THR A 848 -23.42 42.52 -3.02
CA THR A 848 -24.08 43.14 -4.17
C THR A 848 -25.17 42.20 -4.71
N ASP A 849 -26.34 42.77 -5.05
CA ASP A 849 -27.51 42.09 -5.65
C ASP A 849 -27.26 41.71 -7.14
N GLU A 850 -25.99 41.46 -7.47
CA GLU A 850 -25.43 41.34 -8.80
C GLU A 850 -25.37 39.86 -9.17
N ARG A 851 -26.39 39.41 -9.91
CA ARG A 851 -26.55 38.01 -10.29
C ARG A 851 -25.55 37.67 -11.40
N PRO A 852 -24.78 36.56 -11.30
CA PRO A 852 -23.91 36.12 -12.38
C PRO A 852 -24.73 35.87 -13.65
N VAL A 853 -24.18 36.27 -14.79
CA VAL A 853 -24.83 36.24 -16.09
C VAL A 853 -24.10 35.26 -17.01
N ILE A 854 -24.83 34.45 -17.77
CA ILE A 854 -24.30 33.46 -18.73
C ILE A 854 -25.09 33.55 -20.03
N GLU A 855 -24.45 33.37 -21.19
CA GLU A 855 -25.16 33.30 -22.47
C GLU A 855 -25.76 31.90 -22.74
N ALA A 856 -27.00 31.82 -23.20
CA ALA A 856 -27.56 30.55 -23.69
C ALA A 856 -26.74 30.04 -24.89
N GLY A 857 -26.28 28.80 -24.79
CA GLY A 857 -25.29 28.17 -25.67
C GLY A 857 -23.93 27.94 -25.00
N ALA A 858 -23.63 28.63 -23.89
CA ALA A 858 -22.39 28.44 -23.14
C ALA A 858 -22.35 27.11 -22.36
N LEU A 859 -21.13 26.60 -22.15
CA LEU A 859 -20.88 25.45 -21.28
C LEU A 859 -20.67 25.95 -19.84
N MET A 860 -21.61 25.61 -18.96
CA MET A 860 -21.50 25.82 -17.52
C MET A 860 -20.84 24.62 -16.86
N ARG A 861 -19.84 24.88 -16.02
CA ARG A 861 -19.20 23.86 -15.20
C ARG A 861 -19.51 24.09 -13.73
N MET A 862 -20.08 23.08 -13.08
CA MET A 862 -20.49 23.10 -11.68
C MET A 862 -19.57 22.19 -10.86
N ARG A 863 -19.07 22.71 -9.75
CA ARG A 863 -18.14 22.01 -8.85
C ARG A 863 -18.71 22.08 -7.43
N ALA A 864 -19.09 20.93 -6.89
CA ALA A 864 -19.68 20.80 -5.57
C ALA A 864 -18.73 20.06 -4.62
N GLY A 865 -18.20 20.77 -3.62
CA GLY A 865 -17.38 20.20 -2.56
C GLY A 865 -16.24 21.12 -2.06
N PRO A 866 -15.43 20.66 -1.10
CA PRO A 866 -15.45 19.30 -0.54
C PRO A 866 -16.73 19.03 0.26
N VAL A 867 -17.40 17.91 -0.06
CA VAL A 867 -18.46 17.33 0.75
C VAL A 867 -17.79 16.68 1.95
N LEU A 868 -18.14 17.12 3.16
CA LEU A 868 -17.56 16.59 4.40
C LEU A 868 -18.46 15.53 5.02
N ASP A 869 -17.83 14.53 5.62
CA ASP A 869 -18.46 13.47 6.39
C ASP A 869 -18.84 13.93 7.81
N MET A 870 -19.45 13.06 8.61
CA MET A 870 -19.88 13.39 9.97
C MET A 870 -18.70 13.58 10.95
N ASN A 871 -17.48 13.15 10.58
CA ASN A 871 -16.24 13.39 11.32
C ASN A 871 -15.58 14.73 10.94
N GLY A 872 -15.96 15.32 9.81
CA GLY A 872 -15.42 16.58 9.28
C GLY A 872 -14.36 16.42 8.19
N HIS A 873 -14.14 15.19 7.68
CA HIS A 873 -13.19 14.89 6.63
C HIS A 873 -13.88 14.78 5.26
N PRO A 874 -13.19 14.93 4.12
CA PRO A 874 -13.80 14.75 2.81
C PRO A 874 -14.38 13.34 2.66
N VAL A 875 -15.63 13.22 2.21
CA VAL A 875 -16.28 11.90 2.04
C VAL A 875 -15.50 11.00 1.07
N PRO A 876 -15.61 9.66 1.19
CA PRO A 876 -15.04 8.72 0.24
C PRO A 876 -15.40 9.01 -1.23
N ASP A 877 -14.56 8.53 -2.15
CA ASP A 877 -14.83 8.64 -3.58
C ASP A 877 -16.03 7.78 -3.98
N GLY A 878 -16.83 8.27 -4.93
CA GLY A 878 -18.00 7.56 -5.44
C GLY A 878 -19.33 7.91 -4.77
N ILE A 879 -19.34 8.74 -3.73
CA ILE A 879 -20.59 9.32 -3.20
C ILE A 879 -21.23 10.19 -4.28
N LEU A 880 -22.50 9.93 -4.59
CA LEU A 880 -23.21 10.64 -5.65
C LEU A 880 -23.72 12.00 -5.15
N VAL A 881 -23.40 13.04 -5.92
CA VAL A 881 -23.92 14.40 -5.76
C VAL A 881 -24.88 14.69 -6.89
N ASP A 882 -26.13 14.94 -6.52
CA ASP A 882 -27.18 15.41 -7.42
C ASP A 882 -27.07 16.93 -7.60
N PHE A 883 -27.34 17.42 -8.81
CA PHE A 883 -27.34 18.84 -9.15
C PHE A 883 -28.76 19.22 -9.59
N ASP A 884 -29.52 19.81 -8.66
CA ASP A 884 -30.89 20.27 -8.88
C ASP A 884 -30.85 21.65 -9.55
N LEU A 885 -31.23 21.70 -10.84
CA LEU A 885 -31.23 22.90 -11.68
C LEU A 885 -32.68 23.20 -12.11
N ARG A 886 -33.24 24.33 -11.67
CA ARG A 886 -34.64 24.72 -11.98
C ARG A 886 -34.74 26.14 -12.50
N TYR A 887 -35.52 26.37 -13.54
CA TYR A 887 -35.84 27.73 -13.98
C TYR A 887 -36.94 28.35 -13.11
N GLU A 888 -36.85 29.65 -12.86
CA GLU A 888 -37.84 30.38 -12.08
C GLU A 888 -39.21 30.37 -12.78
N GLY A 889 -40.22 29.79 -12.10
CA GLY A 889 -41.55 29.55 -12.65
C GLY A 889 -41.82 28.11 -13.10
N GLU A 890 -40.82 27.23 -13.08
CA GLU A 890 -40.96 25.80 -13.36
C GLU A 890 -40.71 24.93 -12.11
N ASP A 891 -41.62 24.00 -11.82
CA ASP A 891 -41.44 23.03 -10.74
C ASP A 891 -40.50 21.87 -11.12
N VAL A 892 -40.28 21.66 -12.42
CA VAL A 892 -39.51 20.54 -12.99
C VAL A 892 -38.04 20.92 -13.12
N ALA A 893 -37.16 20.11 -12.54
CA ALA A 893 -35.72 20.25 -12.70
C ALA A 893 -35.23 19.75 -14.07
N LEU A 894 -34.16 20.33 -14.58
CA LEU A 894 -33.37 19.76 -15.67
C LEU A 894 -32.88 18.37 -15.24
N MET A 895 -33.02 17.37 -16.12
CA MET A 895 -32.57 16.02 -15.83
C MET A 895 -31.05 15.91 -16.04
N LEU A 896 -30.29 15.95 -14.95
CA LEU A 896 -28.87 15.63 -14.92
C LEU A 896 -28.67 14.29 -14.21
N GLU A 897 -27.69 13.51 -14.66
CA GLU A 897 -27.22 12.36 -13.89
C GLU A 897 -26.42 12.83 -12.66
N PRO A 898 -26.54 12.18 -11.48
CA PRO A 898 -25.69 12.46 -10.32
C PRO A 898 -24.20 12.23 -10.62
N ALA A 899 -23.33 13.11 -10.14
CA ALA A 899 -21.88 13.00 -10.34
C ALA A 899 -21.19 12.41 -9.09
N PRO A 900 -20.27 11.44 -9.23
CA PRO A 900 -19.53 10.89 -8.10
C PRO A 900 -18.47 11.86 -7.57
N THR A 901 -18.25 11.87 -6.25
CA THR A 901 -17.12 12.55 -5.61
C THR A 901 -15.78 11.95 -6.01
N ARG A 902 -14.78 12.82 -6.15
CA ARG A 902 -13.34 12.51 -6.17
C ARG A 902 -12.60 13.48 -5.26
N GLY A 903 -11.90 12.98 -4.24
CA GLY A 903 -11.36 13.80 -3.16
C GLY A 903 -12.44 14.59 -2.43
N GLY A 904 -13.64 14.02 -2.27
CA GLY A 904 -14.82 14.69 -1.72
C GLY A 904 -15.46 15.75 -2.63
N VAL A 905 -15.00 15.96 -3.88
CA VAL A 905 -15.55 16.96 -4.80
C VAL A 905 -16.21 16.29 -6.02
N ALA A 906 -17.44 16.65 -6.32
CA ALA A 906 -18.14 16.26 -7.55
C ALA A 906 -18.10 17.41 -8.58
N VAL A 907 -17.96 17.06 -9.86
CA VAL A 907 -17.93 18.02 -10.97
C VAL A 907 -18.88 17.55 -12.07
N ARG A 908 -19.70 18.47 -12.60
CA ARG A 908 -20.63 18.21 -13.71
C ARG A 908 -20.69 19.42 -14.65
N GLU A 909 -20.83 19.14 -15.94
CA GLU A 909 -20.87 20.15 -17.00
C GLU A 909 -22.21 20.06 -17.74
N ILE A 910 -22.79 21.20 -18.11
CA ILE A 910 -24.06 21.31 -18.83
C ILE A 910 -24.03 22.49 -19.80
N THR A 911 -24.66 22.33 -20.96
CA THR A 911 -24.92 23.44 -21.90
C THR A 911 -26.34 23.96 -21.67
N LEU A 912 -26.50 25.26 -21.50
CA LEU A 912 -27.81 25.87 -21.29
C LEU A 912 -28.42 26.28 -22.63
N ASP A 913 -29.65 25.82 -22.91
CA ASP A 913 -30.32 25.98 -24.20
C ASP A 913 -31.33 27.13 -24.26
N ARG A 914 -31.70 27.69 -23.09
CA ARG A 914 -32.77 28.69 -22.94
C ARG A 914 -32.42 29.77 -21.91
N GLY A 915 -32.87 30.99 -22.18
CA GLY A 915 -32.73 32.11 -21.25
C GLY A 915 -33.74 32.08 -20.10
N GLY A 916 -33.37 32.64 -18.95
CA GLY A 916 -34.20 32.68 -17.74
C GLY A 916 -33.35 32.76 -16.47
N ILE A 917 -34.00 32.85 -15.30
CA ILE A 917 -33.30 32.77 -14.02
C ILE A 917 -33.21 31.30 -13.61
N LEU A 918 -31.99 30.76 -13.58
CA LEU A 918 -31.68 29.39 -13.21
C LEU A 918 -31.27 29.31 -11.74
N ARG A 919 -31.97 28.49 -10.96
CA ARG A 919 -31.63 28.15 -9.58
C ARG A 919 -30.82 26.85 -9.59
N VAL A 920 -29.62 26.88 -9.00
CA VAL A 920 -28.71 25.73 -8.93
C VAL A 920 -28.48 25.36 -7.46
N GLN A 921 -28.65 24.08 -7.13
CA GLN A 921 -28.31 23.52 -5.82
C GLN A 921 -27.65 22.15 -5.98
N ALA A 922 -26.61 21.88 -5.20
CA ALA A 922 -26.00 20.55 -5.10
C ALA A 922 -26.50 19.81 -3.86
N ARG A 923 -26.71 18.50 -3.96
CA ARG A 923 -27.22 17.65 -2.87
C ARG A 923 -26.48 16.31 -2.81
N ALA A 924 -25.95 15.99 -1.63
CA ALA A 924 -25.36 14.68 -1.32
C ALA A 924 -26.17 14.06 -0.18
N GLU A 925 -27.05 13.11 -0.51
CA GLU A 925 -28.03 12.52 0.43
C GLU A 925 -28.93 13.55 1.16
N LYS A 926 -28.53 13.93 2.39
CA LYS A 926 -29.18 14.93 3.25
C LYS A 926 -28.38 16.24 3.33
N ALA A 927 -27.10 16.24 2.97
CA ALA A 927 -26.29 17.45 2.87
C ALA A 927 -26.66 18.22 1.60
N THR A 928 -26.71 19.55 1.68
CA THR A 928 -27.11 20.44 0.57
C THR A 928 -26.21 21.66 0.50
N SER A 929 -26.03 22.22 -0.70
CA SER A 929 -25.45 23.55 -0.88
C SER A 929 -26.48 24.64 -0.60
N ARG A 930 -26.03 25.88 -0.49
CA ARG A 930 -26.92 27.04 -0.71
C ARG A 930 -27.42 27.02 -2.17
N THR A 931 -28.62 27.54 -2.39
CA THR A 931 -29.14 27.79 -3.73
C THR A 931 -28.45 29.01 -4.34
N VAL A 932 -28.01 28.89 -5.59
CA VAL A 932 -27.38 29.97 -6.38
C VAL A 932 -28.31 30.33 -7.52
N ASN A 933 -28.56 31.63 -7.72
CA ASN A 933 -29.42 32.12 -8.81
C ASN A 933 -28.56 32.76 -9.90
N ILE A 934 -28.72 32.31 -11.15
CA ILE A 934 -27.94 32.71 -12.32
C ILE A 934 -28.87 33.28 -13.38
N VAL A 935 -28.49 34.36 -14.05
CA VAL A 935 -29.26 34.94 -15.15
C VAL A 935 -28.72 34.38 -16.47
N VAL A 936 -29.50 33.55 -17.13
CA VAL A 936 -29.18 33.03 -18.46
C VAL A 936 -29.78 33.97 -19.50
N LEU A 937 -28.94 34.61 -20.32
CA LEU A 937 -29.40 35.46 -21.41
C LEU A 937 -29.94 34.59 -22.55
N PRO A 938 -31.12 34.89 -23.13
CA PRO A 938 -31.63 34.17 -24.29
C PRO A 938 -30.70 34.37 -25.51
N PRO A 939 -30.63 33.40 -26.44
CA PRO A 939 -29.78 33.55 -27.62
C PRO A 939 -30.24 34.75 -28.44
N ALA A 940 -29.27 35.57 -28.87
CA ALA A 940 -29.53 36.86 -29.52
C ALA A 940 -30.46 36.69 -30.74
N THR A 941 -31.70 37.17 -30.61
CA THR A 941 -32.68 37.09 -31.69
C THR A 941 -32.37 38.18 -32.73
N PRO A 942 -32.15 37.84 -34.02
CA PRO A 942 -31.87 38.85 -35.03
C PRO A 942 -33.08 39.77 -35.20
N THR A 943 -32.89 41.07 -34.98
CA THR A 943 -33.97 42.07 -34.97
C THR A 943 -34.59 42.23 -36.36
N ALA A 944 -35.87 41.87 -36.50
CA ALA A 944 -36.64 42.09 -37.73
C ALA A 944 -37.15 43.53 -37.81
N VAL A 945 -36.89 44.21 -38.93
CA VAL A 945 -37.36 45.59 -39.20
C VAL A 945 -38.70 45.56 -39.96
N PRO A 946 -39.77 46.25 -39.50
CA PRO A 946 -41.04 46.30 -40.22
C PRO A 946 -41.00 47.20 -41.46
N GLY A 947 -41.39 46.61 -42.60
CA GLY A 947 -41.30 47.13 -43.96
C GLY A 947 -41.89 48.50 -44.32
N THR A 948 -41.44 48.99 -45.48
CA THR A 948 -42.22 49.85 -46.38
C THR A 948 -42.22 49.20 -47.78
N SER A 949 -43.30 49.39 -48.54
CA SER A 949 -43.74 48.43 -49.56
C SER A 949 -43.44 48.80 -51.02
N MET A 950 -43.31 47.76 -51.86
CA MET A 950 -43.55 47.73 -53.33
C MET A 950 -42.56 48.51 -54.24
N ASN A 951 -42.16 48.03 -55.42
CA ASN A 951 -42.45 46.73 -56.06
C ASN A 951 -41.31 46.29 -57.03
N GLU A 952 -41.28 44.97 -57.31
CA GLU A 952 -40.69 44.28 -58.47
C GLU A 952 -39.18 44.42 -58.79
N GLY A 953 -38.51 43.26 -58.88
CA GLY A 953 -37.07 43.12 -59.18
C GLY A 953 -36.72 43.25 -60.67
N PRO A 954 -35.43 43.14 -61.00
CA PRO A 954 -34.91 41.80 -61.34
C PRO A 954 -33.44 41.49 -60.97
N SER A 955 -33.09 40.20 -61.07
CA SER A 955 -31.82 39.62 -61.54
C SER A 955 -30.43 40.23 -61.20
N THR A 956 -29.66 39.45 -60.41
CA THR A 956 -28.25 39.05 -60.68
C THR A 956 -27.08 40.01 -60.37
N GLU A 957 -25.91 39.40 -60.07
CA GLU A 957 -24.54 39.95 -59.87
C GLU A 957 -24.32 40.75 -58.55
N ALA A 958 -23.48 40.33 -57.59
CA ALA A 958 -22.04 39.97 -57.63
C ALA A 958 -21.20 41.14 -58.18
N GLN A 959 -20.19 41.71 -57.54
CA GLN A 959 -19.09 41.23 -56.67
C GLN A 959 -18.43 42.51 -56.05
N PRO A 960 -17.17 42.52 -55.55
CA PRO A 960 -16.51 41.76 -54.48
C PRO A 960 -16.00 42.70 -53.35
N GLU A 961 -15.45 42.16 -52.25
CA GLU A 961 -14.03 42.36 -51.89
C GLU A 961 -13.59 41.48 -50.69
N ASP A 962 -12.28 41.27 -50.62
CA ASP A 962 -11.48 40.38 -49.78
C ASP A 962 -10.31 41.24 -49.22
N PRO A 963 -9.30 40.77 -48.47
CA PRO A 963 -9.22 39.76 -47.41
C PRO A 963 -8.81 40.36 -46.05
N SER A 964 -9.07 39.64 -44.95
CA SER A 964 -8.06 39.17 -43.97
C SER A 964 -8.62 38.99 -42.54
N LEU A 965 -8.68 37.72 -42.11
CA LEU A 965 -8.59 37.16 -40.74
C LEU A 965 -9.36 35.83 -40.71
N ILE A 966 -8.79 34.82 -41.36
CA ILE A 966 -9.38 33.47 -41.40
C ILE A 966 -9.12 32.77 -40.06
N ARG A 967 -10.19 32.60 -39.26
CA ARG A 967 -10.22 31.66 -38.12
C ARG A 967 -10.68 30.30 -38.67
N SER A 968 -9.86 29.25 -38.51
CA SER A 968 -10.11 27.93 -39.10
C SER A 968 -11.44 27.31 -38.66
N PRO A 969 -12.25 26.73 -39.57
CA PRO A 969 -13.49 26.05 -39.20
C PRO A 969 -13.21 24.72 -38.50
N ALA A 970 -14.11 24.34 -37.59
CA ALA A 970 -14.07 23.04 -36.91
C ALA A 970 -14.21 21.87 -37.91
N PRO A 971 -13.59 20.71 -37.67
CA PRO A 971 -13.60 19.60 -38.61
C PRO A 971 -14.99 18.94 -38.67
N ASP A 972 -15.61 19.02 -39.85
CA ASP A 972 -16.85 18.33 -40.16
C ASP A 972 -16.75 16.83 -39.83
N ARG A 973 -17.72 16.35 -39.05
CA ARG A 973 -17.78 14.96 -38.57
C ARG A 973 -18.52 14.06 -39.57
N VAL A 974 -18.35 12.76 -39.35
CA VAL A 974 -18.86 11.67 -40.20
C VAL A 974 -20.38 11.81 -40.42
N ASN A 975 -20.81 11.91 -41.68
CA ASN A 975 -22.21 12.14 -42.07
C ASN A 975 -22.80 10.93 -42.83
N LEU A 976 -24.13 10.82 -42.91
CA LEU A 976 -24.79 9.68 -43.56
C LEU A 976 -24.36 9.50 -45.04
N LEU A 977 -24.13 10.62 -45.73
CA LEU A 977 -23.61 10.67 -47.11
C LEU A 977 -22.18 10.12 -47.22
N THR A 978 -21.31 10.41 -46.25
CA THR A 978 -19.92 9.91 -46.26
C THR A 978 -19.87 8.40 -46.04
N LEU A 979 -20.81 7.87 -45.23
CA LEU A 979 -20.95 6.42 -45.01
C LEU A 979 -21.48 5.72 -46.27
N ALA A 980 -22.45 6.31 -46.96
CA ALA A 980 -22.97 5.77 -48.22
C ALA A 980 -21.87 5.69 -49.30
N ILE A 981 -21.02 6.71 -49.43
CA ILE A 981 -19.87 6.74 -50.35
C ILE A 981 -18.85 5.65 -49.98
N ALA A 982 -18.53 5.48 -48.70
CA ALA A 982 -17.63 4.44 -48.22
C ALA A 982 -18.16 3.03 -48.57
N LEU A 983 -19.42 2.71 -48.23
CA LEU A 983 -20.05 1.42 -48.51
C LEU A 983 -20.18 1.11 -50.00
N PHE A 984 -20.49 2.12 -50.83
CA PHE A 984 -20.50 1.97 -52.28
C PHE A 984 -19.10 1.61 -52.82
N THR A 985 -18.06 2.32 -52.34
CA THR A 985 -16.67 2.03 -52.72
C THR A 985 -16.28 0.61 -52.32
N MET A 986 -16.59 0.18 -51.09
CA MET A 986 -16.30 -1.19 -50.64
C MET A 986 -16.99 -2.24 -51.51
N THR A 987 -18.24 -1.99 -51.92
CA THR A 987 -19.02 -2.92 -52.76
C THR A 987 -18.41 -3.06 -54.15
N VAL A 988 -17.99 -1.96 -54.77
CA VAL A 988 -17.29 -1.96 -56.08
C VAL A 988 -15.96 -2.71 -55.98
N VAL A 989 -15.17 -2.44 -54.92
CA VAL A 989 -13.85 -3.05 -54.71
C VAL A 989 -13.98 -4.55 -54.42
N LEU A 990 -14.89 -4.97 -53.53
CA LEU A 990 -15.17 -6.39 -53.27
C LEU A 990 -15.66 -7.12 -54.53
N SER A 991 -16.51 -6.48 -55.35
CA SER A 991 -16.95 -7.06 -56.63
C SER A 991 -15.78 -7.27 -57.60
N LEU A 992 -14.87 -6.28 -57.71
CA LEU A 992 -13.68 -6.38 -58.54
C LEU A 992 -12.74 -7.50 -58.04
N LEU A 993 -12.51 -7.57 -56.72
CA LEU A 993 -11.69 -8.61 -56.10
C LEU A 993 -12.29 -10.00 -56.28
N LEU A 994 -13.62 -10.15 -56.17
CA LEU A 994 -14.32 -11.40 -56.45
C LEU A 994 -14.07 -11.86 -57.89
N ILE A 995 -14.27 -10.97 -58.88
CA ILE A 995 -14.08 -11.27 -60.30
C ILE A 995 -12.63 -11.68 -60.61
N LEU A 996 -11.65 -11.03 -59.98
CA LEU A 996 -10.23 -11.33 -60.14
C LEU A 996 -9.82 -12.65 -59.47
N GLN A 997 -10.31 -12.92 -58.26
CA GLN A 997 -9.82 -14.04 -57.43
C GLN A 997 -10.59 -15.36 -57.62
N VAL A 998 -11.88 -15.32 -58.00
CA VAL A 998 -12.72 -16.52 -58.22
C VAL A 998 -12.13 -17.49 -59.24
N ARG A 999 -11.33 -17.01 -60.20
CA ARG A 999 -10.69 -17.84 -61.23
C ARG A 999 -9.36 -18.49 -60.81
N VAL A 1000 -8.84 -18.15 -59.64
CA VAL A 1000 -7.46 -18.50 -59.23
C VAL A 1000 -7.39 -19.14 -57.84
N LEU A 1001 -8.25 -18.75 -56.89
CA LEU A 1001 -8.16 -19.16 -55.49
C LEU A 1001 -9.31 -20.08 -55.06
N PRO A 1002 -9.07 -21.04 -54.13
CA PRO A 1002 -10.12 -21.88 -53.55
C PRO A 1002 -11.09 -21.07 -52.69
N ARG A 1003 -12.36 -21.52 -52.64
CA ARG A 1003 -13.49 -20.76 -52.06
C ARG A 1003 -13.29 -20.34 -50.60
N SER A 1004 -12.61 -21.14 -49.78
CA SER A 1004 -12.33 -20.80 -48.37
C SER A 1004 -11.38 -19.60 -48.22
N VAL A 1005 -10.30 -19.57 -49.01
CA VAL A 1005 -9.32 -18.46 -49.02
C VAL A 1005 -9.95 -17.20 -49.61
N LEU A 1006 -10.80 -17.34 -50.63
CA LEU A 1006 -11.55 -16.23 -51.22
C LEU A 1006 -12.40 -15.50 -50.17
N VAL A 1007 -13.21 -16.23 -49.38
CA VAL A 1007 -14.05 -15.64 -48.33
C VAL A 1007 -13.21 -14.95 -47.25
N HIS A 1008 -12.12 -15.59 -46.82
CA HIS A 1008 -11.21 -15.02 -45.82
C HIS A 1008 -10.59 -13.69 -46.28
N ASN A 1009 -10.14 -13.61 -47.55
CA ASN A 1009 -9.57 -12.40 -48.13
C ASN A 1009 -10.60 -11.25 -48.22
N MET A 1010 -11.84 -11.56 -48.60
CA MET A 1010 -12.91 -10.57 -48.69
C MET A 1010 -13.31 -10.01 -47.32
N LEU A 1011 -13.32 -10.86 -46.28
CA LEU A 1011 -13.63 -10.46 -44.92
C LEU A 1011 -12.54 -9.54 -44.35
N TRP A 1012 -11.26 -9.87 -44.53
CA TRP A 1012 -10.15 -8.99 -44.14
C TRP A 1012 -10.14 -7.65 -44.89
N ALA A 1013 -10.35 -7.65 -46.21
CA ALA A 1013 -10.46 -6.41 -46.98
C ALA A 1013 -11.59 -5.52 -46.41
N THR A 1014 -12.74 -6.11 -46.08
CA THR A 1014 -13.87 -5.40 -45.48
C THR A 1014 -13.51 -4.77 -44.13
N ILE A 1015 -12.84 -5.51 -43.23
CA ILE A 1015 -12.39 -4.98 -41.93
C ILE A 1015 -11.45 -3.79 -42.13
N PHE A 1016 -10.37 -3.95 -42.91
CA PHE A 1016 -9.38 -2.89 -43.10
C PHE A 1016 -9.97 -1.63 -43.77
N GLY A 1017 -10.88 -1.78 -44.73
CA GLY A 1017 -11.58 -0.65 -45.35
C GLY A 1017 -12.44 0.13 -44.35
N LEU A 1018 -13.14 -0.57 -43.45
CA LEU A 1018 -13.95 0.06 -42.40
C LEU A 1018 -13.08 0.76 -41.34
N THR A 1019 -11.97 0.12 -40.93
CA THR A 1019 -10.98 0.72 -40.01
C THR A 1019 -10.38 2.00 -40.60
N GLY A 1020 -10.02 2.01 -41.89
CA GLY A 1020 -9.54 3.20 -42.59
C GLY A 1020 -10.54 4.35 -42.56
N TYR A 1021 -11.82 4.06 -42.82
CA TYR A 1021 -12.90 5.04 -42.72
C TYR A 1021 -13.08 5.62 -41.31
N ILE A 1022 -13.04 4.78 -40.28
CA ILE A 1022 -13.17 5.20 -38.88
C ILE A 1022 -12.00 6.09 -38.47
N LEU A 1023 -10.75 5.69 -38.78
CA LEU A 1023 -9.56 6.50 -38.51
C LEU A 1023 -9.60 7.86 -39.25
N TYR A 1024 -10.15 7.89 -40.46
CA TYR A 1024 -10.35 9.14 -41.20
C TYR A 1024 -11.41 10.04 -40.58
N GLY A 1025 -12.51 9.46 -40.10
CA GLY A 1025 -13.55 10.18 -39.35
C GLY A 1025 -13.03 10.80 -38.06
N LEU A 1026 -12.16 10.08 -37.35
CA LEU A 1026 -11.49 10.53 -36.12
C LEU A 1026 -10.31 11.48 -36.37
N GLY A 1027 -9.94 11.76 -37.62
CA GLY A 1027 -8.79 12.61 -37.97
C GLY A 1027 -7.41 11.94 -37.79
N LEU A 1028 -7.38 10.67 -37.41
CA LEU A 1028 -6.17 9.88 -37.11
C LEU A 1028 -5.56 9.19 -38.35
N PHE A 1029 -6.18 9.32 -39.53
CA PHE A 1029 -5.64 8.74 -40.76
C PHE A 1029 -4.42 9.53 -41.27
N PRO A 1030 -3.26 8.88 -41.53
CA PRO A 1030 -2.06 9.56 -42.03
C PRO A 1030 -2.33 10.31 -43.35
N GLY A 1031 -1.98 11.60 -43.40
CA GLY A 1031 -2.30 12.47 -44.54
C GLY A 1031 -3.79 12.81 -44.70
N GLY A 1032 -4.66 12.37 -43.79
CA GLY A 1032 -6.11 12.58 -43.85
C GLY A 1032 -6.52 14.05 -43.90
N GLY A 1033 -5.81 14.94 -43.18
CA GLY A 1033 -6.01 16.38 -43.26
C GLY A 1033 -5.72 16.96 -44.66
N TRP A 1034 -4.62 16.53 -45.29
CA TRP A 1034 -4.25 16.92 -46.66
C TRP A 1034 -5.25 16.39 -47.69
N LEU A 1035 -5.68 15.13 -47.54
CA LEU A 1035 -6.73 14.51 -48.36
C LEU A 1035 -8.07 15.25 -48.22
N ARG A 1036 -8.44 15.68 -47.00
CA ARG A 1036 -9.66 16.44 -46.73
C ARG A 1036 -9.62 17.84 -47.35
N SER A 1037 -8.50 18.54 -47.23
CA SER A 1037 -8.36 19.92 -47.73
C SER A 1037 -8.19 20.02 -49.25
N ASN A 1038 -7.50 19.07 -49.90
CA ASN A 1038 -7.23 19.14 -51.34
C ASN A 1038 -8.27 18.43 -52.21
N ILE A 1039 -8.95 17.40 -51.69
CA ILE A 1039 -9.87 16.55 -52.48
C ILE A 1039 -11.27 16.44 -51.87
N GLY A 1040 -11.52 17.08 -50.72
CA GLY A 1040 -12.83 17.16 -50.09
C GLY A 1040 -13.47 15.79 -49.86
N MET A 1041 -14.73 15.63 -50.25
CA MET A 1041 -15.49 14.39 -50.07
C MET A 1041 -15.00 13.22 -50.95
N LEU A 1042 -14.18 13.49 -51.99
CA LEU A 1042 -13.58 12.47 -52.85
C LEU A 1042 -12.37 11.76 -52.21
N SER A 1043 -11.94 12.18 -51.02
CA SER A 1043 -10.94 11.45 -50.23
C SER A 1043 -11.46 10.11 -49.69
N ILE A 1044 -12.77 10.02 -49.39
CA ILE A 1044 -13.37 8.86 -48.72
C ILE A 1044 -13.16 7.56 -49.51
N PRO A 1045 -13.41 7.51 -50.84
CA PRO A 1045 -13.06 6.33 -51.65
C PRO A 1045 -11.59 5.94 -51.56
N ILE A 1046 -10.66 6.90 -51.54
CA ILE A 1046 -9.22 6.66 -51.49
C ILE A 1046 -8.82 6.04 -50.14
N VAL A 1047 -9.32 6.63 -49.05
CA VAL A 1047 -9.01 6.23 -47.68
C VAL A 1047 -9.66 4.90 -47.28
N VAL A 1048 -10.74 4.50 -47.95
CA VAL A 1048 -11.30 3.14 -47.86
C VAL A 1048 -10.52 2.17 -48.74
N PHE A 1049 -10.21 2.53 -49.99
CA PHE A 1049 -9.60 1.65 -50.99
C PHE A 1049 -8.18 1.22 -50.63
N ILE A 1050 -7.33 2.14 -50.16
CA ILE A 1050 -5.92 1.83 -49.85
C ILE A 1050 -5.81 0.74 -48.76
N PRO A 1051 -6.49 0.84 -47.60
CA PRO A 1051 -6.52 -0.24 -46.60
C PRO A 1051 -7.10 -1.56 -47.10
N MET A 1052 -8.13 -1.55 -47.96
CA MET A 1052 -8.70 -2.79 -48.52
C MET A 1052 -7.69 -3.63 -49.32
N LEU A 1053 -6.61 -3.00 -49.84
CA LEU A 1053 -5.56 -3.69 -50.59
C LEU A 1053 -4.41 -4.24 -49.72
N LEU A 1054 -4.22 -3.75 -48.50
CA LEU A 1054 -3.13 -4.18 -47.61
C LEU A 1054 -3.09 -5.71 -47.37
N PRO A 1055 -4.21 -6.40 -47.08
CA PRO A 1055 -4.20 -7.86 -46.90
C PRO A 1055 -3.72 -8.63 -48.14
N LEU A 1056 -3.97 -8.09 -49.34
CA LEU A 1056 -3.58 -8.72 -50.60
C LEU A 1056 -2.09 -8.55 -50.89
N LEU A 1057 -1.54 -7.38 -50.58
CA LEU A 1057 -0.10 -7.12 -50.67
C LEU A 1057 0.67 -8.04 -49.71
N TRP A 1058 0.19 -8.18 -48.47
CA TRP A 1058 0.78 -9.07 -47.47
C TRP A 1058 0.77 -10.54 -47.91
N LEU A 1059 -0.31 -11.00 -48.54
CA LEU A 1059 -0.40 -12.36 -49.07
C LEU A 1059 0.54 -12.59 -50.27
N GLN A 1060 0.76 -11.60 -51.14
CA GLN A 1060 1.76 -11.71 -52.22
C GLN A 1060 3.19 -11.75 -51.68
N LEU A 1061 3.53 -10.87 -50.73
CA LEU A 1061 4.83 -10.88 -50.05
C LEU A 1061 5.10 -12.22 -49.34
N ARG A 1062 4.04 -12.87 -48.83
CA ARG A 1062 4.14 -14.21 -48.22
C ARG A 1062 4.21 -15.35 -49.25
N SER A 1063 3.72 -15.17 -50.47
CA SER A 1063 3.79 -16.20 -51.53
C SER A 1063 5.14 -16.25 -52.24
N ASP A 1064 5.86 -15.14 -52.33
CA ASP A 1064 7.19 -15.08 -52.95
C ASP A 1064 8.31 -15.64 -52.04
N GLY A 1065 7.97 -16.06 -50.82
CA GLY A 1065 8.86 -16.71 -49.85
C GLY A 1065 8.71 -18.25 -49.74
N ARG A 1066 8.22 -18.92 -50.78
CA ARG A 1066 8.07 -20.39 -50.85
C ARG A 1066 8.39 -20.97 -52.22
#